data_AF-A0A7Y2EX06-F1
#
_entry.id   AF-A0A7Y2EX06-F1
#
_cell.length_a   1.000
_cell.length_b   1.000
_cell.length_c   1.000
_cell.angle_alpha   90.00
_cell.angle_beta   90.00
_cell.angle_gamma   90.00
#
_symmetry.space_group_name_H-M   'P 1'
#
loop_
_entity.id
_entity.type
_entity.pdbx_description
1 polymer ?
#
loop_
_entity_poly.entity_id
_entity_poly.type
_entity_poly.pdbx_seq_one_letter_code
_entity_poly.pdbx_strand_id
1 'polypeptide(L)'
;MYSGDEIGKFNENFERYKERITNFSNEFEFGLFFYIFRRTIPIILLIITLSGLAAYFYLKYTIPIYEASTIIQLERDDDASRVLNVSNVVEEEQISSEIELLKSNFLINRTLDKLPLTIRYFNQGEILTNEHYKRAFYQINIIELKDSLCIGRQFFVEMTSDTKFRILKNGITVKEGLTVGAVEDIPEFKFRLTLNRKLVDLDEISGENYFMLSGKAGLTRSFRSRTVIKTLNANAKTIQILHKSPSKLIAYDFVTAHAKEYLEFDEQRKKESAEKIVLFIDNQLDTVEGNLKNTELLLNSFKRDNKVSDLTNISAIYLSRYTEFEDGILKIELEQNILNEVEKVTKETNDEFDIYNLVSVLVDQQNDSPLYGLLNELRDLLLQKEEIFFDVTGENEATRSLDYQVEIQRKLILQSIKSLNEKLKIEKQFLQEKIDELSRDFRELPTKELTYARYQRLFEINEKYYTLLLEKKIEYRISEAGLVSDNKILEPASIPLIPISPKPNIIYFSFLFFGLIVSLIIVIARYLLHNNITSLNEIAKLSNASIGVLGIVPKYKKDIPISQLLVDKNPKSLIAESFRSIRTNLQFVNNEPGSKILAITSTISGEGKTFVAINLAGIIAFSGKKVIILDLDMRKPKIHLGFGVENAKGMSTLLINKGTIEESINKSTIDNLDFITAGPIPPNPSELILTSRMDDLLNELKNRYDLIIIDNPPVGLVTDGIYAIQKADYPIYIFRADYSKKNFVQNADRLINENKISRLSVVLNGLDVERNRYGYYYGYGYGYGYGYGYGNRSGYGSTGYGYYEEKEKIERPNFFKRVWLFFK
;
A
#
# COMPACT_ATOMS: atom_id res chain seq x y z
N MET A 1 15.35 -34.85 -24.06
CA MET A 1 16.81 -34.97 -24.18
C MET A 1 17.35 -33.59 -24.47
N TYR A 2 17.85 -32.89 -23.46
CA TYR A 2 18.55 -31.61 -23.67
C TYR A 2 19.90 -31.90 -24.34
N SER A 3 20.26 -31.14 -25.38
CA SER A 3 21.49 -31.37 -26.13
C SER A 3 22.71 -31.07 -25.25
N GLY A 4 23.82 -31.78 -25.47
CA GLY A 4 25.05 -31.65 -24.67
C GLY A 4 25.60 -30.22 -24.59
N ASP A 5 25.26 -29.36 -25.56
CA ASP A 5 25.67 -27.95 -25.60
C ASP A 5 24.91 -27.06 -24.59
N GLU A 6 23.65 -27.39 -24.28
CA GLU A 6 22.90 -26.64 -23.26
C GLU A 6 23.33 -27.00 -21.84
N ILE A 7 23.73 -28.25 -21.61
CA ILE A 7 24.29 -28.71 -20.34
C ILE A 7 25.68 -28.07 -20.12
N GLY A 8 26.50 -27.94 -21.18
CA GLY A 8 27.80 -27.26 -21.14
C GLY A 8 27.68 -25.78 -20.77
N LYS A 9 26.77 -25.04 -21.40
CA LYS A 9 26.51 -23.61 -21.09
C LYS A 9 25.92 -23.40 -19.70
N PHE A 10 25.10 -24.33 -19.21
CA PHE A 10 24.57 -24.27 -17.85
C PHE A 10 25.67 -24.48 -16.80
N ASN A 11 26.59 -25.43 -17.03
CA ASN A 11 27.74 -25.66 -16.17
C ASN A 11 28.74 -24.49 -16.17
N GLU A 12 29.01 -23.87 -17.33
CA GLU A 12 29.87 -22.69 -17.42
C GLU A 12 29.28 -21.48 -16.67
N ASN A 13 27.97 -21.28 -16.79
CA ASN A 13 27.28 -20.22 -16.04
C ASN A 13 27.23 -20.53 -14.54
N PHE A 14 27.09 -21.80 -14.15
CA PHE A 14 27.11 -22.22 -12.75
C PHE A 14 28.49 -22.06 -12.12
N GLU A 15 29.56 -22.42 -12.84
CA GLU A 15 30.94 -22.18 -12.40
C GLU A 15 31.26 -20.69 -12.33
N ARG A 16 30.84 -19.85 -13.30
CA ARG A 16 30.95 -18.38 -13.20
C ARG A 16 30.14 -17.79 -12.04
N TYR A 17 28.97 -18.34 -11.74
CA TYR A 17 28.13 -17.89 -10.63
C TYR A 17 28.76 -18.29 -9.29
N LYS A 18 29.30 -19.51 -9.21
CA LYS A 18 30.06 -20.02 -8.07
C LYS A 18 31.33 -19.22 -7.83
N GLU A 19 32.06 -18.85 -8.89
CA GLU A 19 33.25 -18.00 -8.87
C GLU A 19 32.93 -16.55 -8.44
N ARG A 20 31.77 -16.00 -8.86
CA ARG A 20 31.27 -14.71 -8.35
C ARG A 20 30.84 -14.78 -6.89
N ILE A 21 30.19 -15.86 -6.46
CA ILE A 21 29.80 -16.05 -5.06
C ILE A 21 31.02 -16.26 -4.17
N THR A 22 32.02 -17.03 -4.61
CA THR A 22 33.27 -17.20 -3.87
C THR A 22 34.07 -15.89 -3.80
N ASN A 23 34.12 -15.10 -4.89
CA ASN A 23 34.74 -13.77 -4.86
C ASN A 23 33.98 -12.79 -3.94
N PHE A 24 32.63 -12.80 -3.97
CA PHE A 24 31.84 -12.00 -3.04
C PHE A 24 32.04 -12.42 -1.58
N SER A 25 32.20 -13.72 -1.31
CA SER A 25 32.51 -14.23 0.03
C SER A 25 33.95 -13.92 0.49
N ASN A 26 34.88 -13.71 -0.46
CA ASN A 26 36.26 -13.31 -0.18
C ASN A 26 36.41 -11.79 0.03
N GLU A 27 35.54 -10.98 -0.59
CA GLU A 27 35.46 -9.52 -0.43
C GLU A 27 34.58 -9.08 0.75
N PHE A 28 33.54 -9.85 1.10
CA PHE A 28 32.65 -9.51 2.20
C PHE A 28 33.21 -9.98 3.55
N GLU A 29 33.79 -9.06 4.30
CA GLU A 29 34.35 -9.34 5.62
C GLU A 29 33.25 -9.40 6.68
N PHE A 30 32.71 -10.60 6.93
CA PHE A 30 31.69 -10.83 7.96
C PHE A 30 32.09 -10.26 9.33
N GLY A 31 33.36 -10.38 9.72
CA GLY A 31 33.87 -9.82 10.97
C GLY A 31 33.72 -8.29 11.05
N LEU A 32 34.04 -7.59 9.96
CA LEU A 32 33.90 -6.14 9.87
C LEU A 32 32.43 -5.71 9.85
N PHE A 33 31.58 -6.44 9.12
CA PHE A 33 30.13 -6.20 9.10
C PHE A 33 29.52 -6.32 10.51
N PHE A 34 29.81 -7.39 11.25
CA PHE A 34 29.30 -7.56 12.61
C PHE A 34 29.82 -6.50 13.59
N TYR A 35 31.07 -6.06 13.43
CA TYR A 35 31.64 -4.97 14.21
C TYR A 35 30.87 -3.65 14.00
N ILE A 36 30.62 -3.30 12.74
CA ILE A 36 29.89 -2.07 12.37
C ILE A 36 28.41 -2.17 12.75
N PHE A 37 27.80 -3.34 12.57
CA PHE A 37 26.43 -3.61 12.99
C PHE A 37 26.26 -3.37 14.48
N ARG A 38 27.13 -3.95 15.32
CA ARG A 38 27.08 -3.79 16.79
C ARG A 38 27.21 -2.34 17.23
N ARG A 39 28.05 -1.55 16.54
CA ARG A 39 28.21 -0.11 16.79
C ARG A 39 26.99 0.71 16.35
N THR A 40 26.17 0.17 15.45
CA THR A 40 25.00 0.86 14.87
C THR A 40 23.68 0.46 15.54
N ILE A 41 23.66 -0.58 16.39
CA ILE A 41 22.50 -0.98 17.24
C ILE A 41 21.73 0.20 17.87
N PRO A 42 22.36 1.19 18.55
CA PRO A 42 21.59 2.30 19.15
C PRO A 42 20.80 3.11 18.11
N ILE A 43 21.35 3.29 16.91
CA ILE A 43 20.71 4.03 15.82
C ILE A 43 19.57 3.21 15.22
N ILE A 44 19.75 1.88 15.10
CA ILE A 44 18.70 0.97 14.66
C ILE A 44 17.51 1.04 15.63
N LEU A 45 17.76 0.99 16.94
CA LEU A 45 16.71 1.12 17.95
C LEU A 45 16.02 2.50 17.90
N LEU A 46 16.78 3.57 17.68
CA LEU A 46 16.22 4.91 17.50
C LEU A 46 15.30 5.00 16.27
N ILE A 47 15.69 4.39 15.14
CA ILE A 47 14.89 4.40 13.91
C ILE A 47 13.60 3.59 14.11
N ILE A 48 13.69 2.40 14.71
CA ILE A 48 12.51 1.56 14.96
C ILE A 48 11.52 2.26 15.89
N THR A 49 12.00 2.92 16.94
CA THR A 49 11.14 3.69 17.86
C THR A 49 10.51 4.90 17.17
N LEU A 50 11.26 5.63 16.34
CA LEU A 50 10.73 6.74 15.54
C LEU A 50 9.68 6.28 14.53
N SER A 51 9.90 5.15 13.84
CA SER A 51 8.93 4.56 12.91
C SER A 51 7.64 4.14 13.62
N GLY A 52 7.74 3.57 14.83
CA GLY A 52 6.59 3.23 15.66
C GLY A 52 5.79 4.46 16.09
N LEU A 53 6.47 5.52 16.52
CA LEU A 53 5.83 6.81 16.84
C LEU A 53 5.16 7.43 15.61
N ALA A 54 5.80 7.41 14.45
CA ALA A 54 5.23 7.90 13.22
C ALA A 54 3.96 7.13 12.82
N ALA A 55 3.96 5.80 12.96
CA ALA A 55 2.78 4.96 12.74
C ALA A 55 1.64 5.29 13.73
N TYR A 56 1.98 5.48 15.01
CA TYR A 56 1.02 5.87 16.04
C TYR A 56 0.38 7.23 15.73
N PHE A 57 1.19 8.24 15.39
CA PHE A 57 0.67 9.55 15.01
C PHE A 57 -0.18 9.45 13.74
N TYR A 58 0.27 8.74 12.71
CA TYR A 58 -0.51 8.53 11.50
C TYR A 58 -1.89 7.93 11.80
N LEU A 59 -1.96 6.89 12.63
CA LEU A 59 -3.23 6.27 13.04
C LEU A 59 -4.10 7.22 13.88
N LYS A 60 -3.50 8.03 14.75
CA LYS A 60 -4.20 9.02 15.56
C LYS A 60 -4.79 10.17 14.73
N TYR A 61 -4.13 10.55 13.64
CA TYR A 61 -4.52 11.69 12.80
C TYR A 61 -5.33 11.31 11.55
N THR A 62 -5.52 10.02 11.27
CA THR A 62 -6.28 9.57 10.09
C THR A 62 -7.74 9.33 10.45
N ILE A 63 -8.66 9.93 9.69
CA ILE A 63 -10.11 9.77 9.88
C ILE A 63 -10.51 8.30 9.61
N PRO A 64 -11.19 7.63 10.55
CA PRO A 64 -11.67 6.27 10.33
C PRO A 64 -12.82 6.25 9.32
N ILE A 65 -12.77 5.29 8.39
CA ILE A 65 -13.82 5.03 7.40
C ILE A 65 -14.52 3.73 7.78
N TYR A 66 -15.85 3.78 7.83
CA TYR A 66 -16.70 2.63 8.11
C TYR A 66 -17.45 2.21 6.84
N GLU A 67 -17.75 0.93 6.73
CA GLU A 67 -18.50 0.34 5.62
C GLU A 67 -19.71 -0.39 6.18
N ALA A 68 -20.90 -0.09 5.66
CA ALA A 68 -22.12 -0.86 5.94
C ALA A 68 -22.55 -1.59 4.67
N SER A 69 -23.20 -2.74 4.85
CA SER A 69 -23.66 -3.59 3.75
C SER A 69 -25.05 -4.16 4.04
N THR A 70 -25.85 -4.30 2.99
CA THR A 70 -27.12 -5.06 3.01
C THR A 70 -27.16 -5.97 1.79
N ILE A 71 -27.87 -7.09 1.90
CA ILE A 71 -28.07 -8.03 0.80
C ILE A 71 -29.55 -8.05 0.44
N ILE A 72 -29.82 -7.84 -0.84
CA ILE A 72 -31.16 -7.92 -1.44
C ILE A 72 -31.16 -9.12 -2.39
N GLN A 73 -32.21 -9.92 -2.32
CA GLN A 73 -32.54 -10.91 -3.35
C GLN A 73 -33.57 -10.32 -4.28
N LEU A 74 -33.26 -10.36 -5.57
CA LEU A 74 -34.20 -10.05 -6.62
C LEU A 74 -35.01 -11.31 -6.90
N GLU A 75 -36.28 -11.29 -6.54
CA GLU A 75 -37.20 -12.36 -6.86
C GLU A 75 -38.07 -11.85 -8.01
N ARG A 76 -38.02 -12.56 -9.13
CA ARG A 76 -38.99 -12.40 -10.21
C ARG A 76 -39.67 -13.75 -10.36
N ASP A 77 -40.58 -14.04 -9.44
CA ASP A 77 -41.67 -14.95 -9.72
C ASP A 77 -42.74 -14.08 -10.37
N ASP A 78 -42.65 -13.99 -11.69
CA ASP A 78 -43.62 -13.28 -12.49
C ASP A 78 -44.86 -14.18 -12.58
N ASP A 79 -45.65 -14.21 -11.49
CA ASP A 79 -46.86 -15.03 -11.38
C ASP A 79 -47.85 -14.72 -12.51
N ALA A 80 -47.80 -13.50 -13.06
CA ALA A 80 -48.51 -13.12 -14.28
C ALA A 80 -48.08 -13.94 -15.51
N SER A 81 -46.78 -14.23 -15.70
CA SER A 81 -46.31 -15.05 -16.83
C SER A 81 -46.43 -16.56 -16.59
N ARG A 82 -46.47 -17.03 -15.33
CA ARG A 82 -46.83 -18.42 -14.99
C ARG A 82 -48.30 -18.76 -15.27
N VAL A 83 -49.21 -17.80 -15.09
CA VAL A 83 -50.62 -17.97 -15.50
C VAL A 83 -50.78 -17.96 -17.02
N LEU A 84 -49.83 -17.35 -17.76
CA LEU A 84 -49.89 -17.17 -19.20
C LEU A 84 -49.01 -18.12 -20.03
N ASN A 85 -48.37 -19.12 -19.42
CA ASN A 85 -47.58 -20.17 -20.12
C ASN A 85 -46.53 -19.63 -21.12
N VAL A 86 -45.91 -18.49 -20.82
CA VAL A 86 -44.84 -17.92 -21.65
C VAL A 86 -43.49 -18.40 -21.13
N SER A 87 -42.76 -19.16 -21.95
CA SER A 87 -41.41 -19.64 -21.62
C SER A 87 -40.40 -18.51 -21.74
N ASN A 88 -39.74 -18.16 -20.62
CA ASN A 88 -38.74 -17.10 -20.53
C ASN A 88 -37.34 -17.59 -20.97
N VAL A 89 -36.70 -16.88 -21.92
CA VAL A 89 -35.31 -17.11 -22.38
C VAL A 89 -34.39 -15.89 -22.11
N VAL A 90 -34.81 -14.90 -21.31
CA VAL A 90 -34.02 -13.67 -21.06
C VAL A 90 -33.77 -13.45 -19.57
N GLU A 91 -32.98 -14.31 -18.92
CA GLU A 91 -32.68 -14.18 -17.48
C GLU A 91 -31.37 -13.44 -17.16
N GLU A 92 -30.35 -13.46 -18.03
CA GLU A 92 -29.02 -12.90 -17.70
C GLU A 92 -28.91 -11.37 -17.89
N GLU A 93 -29.64 -10.75 -18.83
CA GLU A 93 -29.56 -9.29 -19.07
C GLU A 93 -30.26 -8.44 -18.00
N GLN A 94 -31.06 -9.06 -17.11
CA GLN A 94 -31.94 -8.34 -16.18
C GLN A 94 -31.27 -7.89 -14.86
N ILE A 95 -30.21 -8.54 -14.39
CA ILE A 95 -29.56 -8.16 -13.12
C ILE A 95 -28.73 -6.88 -13.29
N SER A 96 -28.11 -6.71 -14.45
CA SER A 96 -27.27 -5.55 -14.77
C SER A 96 -28.06 -4.24 -14.78
N SER A 97 -29.29 -4.26 -15.32
CA SER A 97 -30.16 -3.08 -15.35
C SER A 97 -30.61 -2.66 -13.95
N GLU A 98 -30.92 -3.63 -13.07
CA GLU A 98 -31.27 -3.35 -11.67
C GLU A 98 -30.07 -2.79 -10.87
N ILE A 99 -28.85 -3.26 -11.17
CA ILE A 99 -27.62 -2.70 -10.58
C ILE A 99 -27.40 -1.25 -11.00
N GLU A 100 -27.62 -0.92 -12.27
CA GLU A 100 -27.49 0.46 -12.75
C GLU A 100 -28.59 1.36 -12.19
N LEU A 101 -29.83 0.87 -12.09
CA LEU A 101 -30.92 1.58 -11.42
C LEU A 101 -30.56 1.87 -9.94
N LEU A 102 -30.01 0.90 -9.22
CA LEU A 102 -29.56 1.12 -7.84
C LEU A 102 -28.42 2.15 -7.75
N LYS A 103 -27.52 2.22 -8.74
CA LYS A 103 -26.45 3.24 -8.80
C LYS A 103 -26.92 4.60 -9.32
N SER A 104 -28.10 4.69 -9.91
CA SER A 104 -28.60 5.88 -10.58
C SER A 104 -28.68 7.07 -9.62
N ASN A 105 -28.46 8.27 -10.17
CA ASN A 105 -28.64 9.50 -9.40
C ASN A 105 -30.11 9.66 -8.96
N PHE A 106 -31.06 9.15 -9.75
CA PHE A 106 -32.49 9.14 -9.42
C PHE A 106 -32.77 8.45 -8.08
N LEU A 107 -32.37 7.18 -7.94
CA LEU A 107 -32.68 6.42 -6.73
C LEU A 107 -31.89 6.93 -5.51
N ILE A 108 -30.64 7.33 -5.71
CA ILE A 108 -29.82 7.95 -4.66
C ILE A 108 -30.43 9.27 -4.18
N ASN A 109 -30.92 10.12 -5.09
CA ASN A 109 -31.60 11.37 -4.74
C ASN A 109 -32.84 11.11 -3.87
N ARG A 110 -33.70 10.16 -4.29
CA ARG A 110 -34.89 9.78 -3.53
C ARG A 110 -34.56 9.25 -2.14
N THR A 111 -33.50 8.44 -2.06
CA THR A 111 -32.98 7.94 -0.78
C THR A 111 -32.51 9.09 0.12
N LEU A 112 -31.76 10.05 -0.44
CA LEU A 112 -31.24 11.19 0.31
C LEU A 112 -32.34 12.14 0.80
N ASP A 113 -33.45 12.27 0.06
CA ASP A 113 -34.61 13.08 0.47
C ASP A 113 -35.29 12.52 1.74
N LYS A 114 -35.20 11.19 1.98
CA LYS A 114 -35.70 10.54 3.20
C LYS A 114 -34.74 10.64 4.40
N LEU A 115 -33.51 11.10 4.19
CA LEU A 115 -32.49 11.20 5.24
C LEU A 115 -32.31 12.66 5.68
N PRO A 116 -32.09 12.93 6.99
CA PRO A 116 -31.82 14.28 7.49
C PRO A 116 -30.37 14.72 7.19
N LEU A 117 -30.01 14.81 5.91
CA LEU A 117 -28.66 15.11 5.42
C LEU A 117 -28.53 16.48 4.73
N THR A 118 -29.64 17.23 4.60
CA THR A 118 -29.66 18.60 4.05
C THR A 118 -28.77 19.54 4.85
N ILE A 119 -28.74 19.36 6.18
CA ILE A 119 -27.91 20.12 7.11
C ILE A 119 -26.98 19.15 7.82
N ARG A 120 -25.67 19.33 7.63
CA ARG A 120 -24.63 18.51 8.25
C ARG A 120 -24.00 19.27 9.40
N TYR A 121 -23.75 18.58 10.51
CA TYR A 121 -23.20 19.15 11.74
C TYR A 121 -21.80 18.61 11.95
N PHE A 122 -20.86 19.50 12.25
CA PHE A 122 -19.46 19.18 12.47
C PHE A 122 -18.99 19.79 13.77
N ASN A 123 -18.16 19.05 14.50
CA ASN A 123 -17.38 19.55 15.60
C ASN A 123 -15.92 19.60 15.15
N GLN A 124 -15.36 20.80 15.05
CA GLN A 124 -13.96 21.01 14.75
C GLN A 124 -13.16 21.01 16.05
N GLY A 125 -12.49 19.89 16.33
CA GLY A 125 -11.45 19.84 17.35
C GLY A 125 -10.16 20.49 16.85
N GLU A 126 -9.15 20.58 17.72
CA GLU A 126 -7.83 21.13 17.37
C GLU A 126 -7.12 20.37 16.22
N ILE A 127 -7.56 19.13 15.94
CA ILE A 127 -6.83 18.17 15.12
C ILE A 127 -7.75 17.44 14.13
N LEU A 128 -8.90 16.93 14.58
CA LEU A 128 -9.86 16.18 13.75
C LEU A 128 -11.22 16.87 13.78
N THR A 129 -11.86 16.88 12.62
CA THR A 129 -13.25 17.32 12.48
C THR A 129 -14.15 16.10 12.47
N ASN A 130 -15.02 16.00 13.46
CA ASN A 130 -16.00 14.91 13.57
C ASN A 130 -17.35 15.35 13.03
N GLU A 131 -18.01 14.50 12.25
CA GLU A 131 -19.37 14.74 11.78
C GLU A 131 -20.39 14.10 12.72
N HIS A 132 -21.30 14.91 13.26
CA HIS A 132 -22.39 14.44 14.11
C HIS A 132 -23.63 14.19 13.26
N TYR A 133 -24.09 12.94 13.25
CA TYR A 133 -25.30 12.53 12.54
C TYR A 133 -26.35 12.03 13.54
N LYS A 134 -27.55 12.65 13.52
CA LYS A 134 -28.68 12.47 14.47
C LYS A 134 -28.39 12.78 15.95
N ARG A 135 -27.12 12.85 16.36
CA ARG A 135 -26.65 13.15 17.72
C ARG A 135 -26.05 14.56 17.87
N ALA A 136 -26.37 15.48 16.97
CA ALA A 136 -25.90 16.85 17.11
C ALA A 136 -26.54 17.52 18.33
N PHE A 137 -25.74 18.28 19.09
CA PHE A 137 -26.17 19.04 20.26
C PHE A 137 -27.32 20.02 19.94
N TYR A 138 -27.33 20.57 18.73
CA TYR A 138 -28.36 21.45 18.20
C TYR A 138 -28.87 20.94 16.85
N GLN A 139 -30.15 21.19 16.57
CA GLN A 139 -30.78 20.94 15.29
C GLN A 139 -31.35 22.24 14.74
N ILE A 140 -30.96 22.56 13.51
CA ILE A 140 -31.45 23.68 12.73
C ILE A 140 -32.52 23.17 11.79
N ASN A 141 -33.69 23.77 11.86
CA ASN A 141 -34.74 23.59 10.88
C ASN A 141 -34.85 24.87 10.04
N ILE A 142 -34.56 24.78 8.75
CA ILE A 142 -34.64 25.93 7.84
C ILE A 142 -36.06 26.03 7.31
N ILE A 143 -36.67 27.20 7.51
CA ILE A 143 -38.05 27.51 7.14
C ILE A 143 -38.09 28.13 5.73
N GLU A 144 -37.09 28.97 5.39
CA GLU A 144 -37.03 29.66 4.10
C GLU A 144 -35.57 29.93 3.70
N LEU A 145 -35.16 29.52 2.50
CA LEU A 145 -33.84 29.83 1.92
C LEU A 145 -33.94 31.11 1.10
N LYS A 146 -33.18 32.15 1.46
CA LYS A 146 -33.18 33.45 0.76
C LYS A 146 -32.03 33.58 -0.24
N ASP A 147 -30.89 32.93 0.01
CA ASP A 147 -29.72 32.94 -0.87
C ASP A 147 -29.15 31.52 -1.08
N SER A 148 -29.09 31.08 -2.35
CA SER A 148 -28.55 29.77 -2.74
C SER A 148 -27.01 29.69 -2.64
N LEU A 149 -26.30 30.82 -2.55
CA LEU A 149 -24.84 30.89 -2.38
C LEU A 149 -24.36 30.45 -0.99
N CYS A 150 -25.29 30.09 -0.10
CA CYS A 150 -25.01 29.61 1.25
C CYS A 150 -24.72 28.10 1.30
N ILE A 151 -25.04 27.40 0.22
CA ILE A 151 -24.74 25.99 0.05
C ILE A 151 -23.22 25.79 0.02
N GLY A 152 -22.73 24.87 0.85
CA GLY A 152 -21.32 24.56 0.96
C GLY A 152 -20.50 25.58 1.77
N ARG A 153 -21.14 26.49 2.52
CA ARG A 153 -20.46 27.40 3.46
C ARG A 153 -20.57 26.90 4.91
N GLN A 154 -19.54 27.18 5.70
CA GLN A 154 -19.47 26.82 7.11
C GLN A 154 -20.07 27.94 7.97
N PHE A 155 -20.99 27.59 8.85
CA PHE A 155 -21.60 28.50 9.82
C PHE A 155 -21.30 27.98 11.23
N PHE A 156 -20.42 28.67 11.94
CA PHE A 156 -20.03 28.31 13.30
C PHE A 156 -21.09 28.78 14.30
N VAL A 157 -21.37 27.95 15.29
CA VAL A 157 -22.37 28.20 16.33
C VAL A 157 -21.67 28.17 17.68
N GLU A 158 -21.56 29.35 18.30
CA GLU A 158 -21.02 29.51 19.65
C GLU A 158 -22.16 29.76 20.65
N MET A 159 -22.12 29.05 21.78
CA MET A 159 -23.03 29.32 22.88
C MET A 159 -22.48 30.42 23.78
N THR A 160 -23.25 31.49 23.95
CA THR A 160 -22.91 32.61 24.85
C THR A 160 -23.58 32.43 26.23
N SER A 161 -24.67 31.63 26.33
CA SER A 161 -25.39 31.27 27.57
C SER A 161 -26.29 30.04 27.31
N ASP A 162 -26.84 29.40 28.36
CA ASP A 162 -27.78 28.25 28.30
C ASP A 162 -29.01 28.46 27.39
N THR A 163 -29.28 29.71 27.01
CA THR A 163 -30.45 30.13 26.21
C THR A 163 -30.11 31.00 25.00
N LYS A 164 -28.83 31.42 24.84
CA LYS A 164 -28.40 32.36 23.79
C LYS A 164 -27.19 31.87 23.00
N PHE A 165 -27.25 32.02 21.68
CA PHE A 165 -26.17 31.65 20.76
C PHE A 165 -25.83 32.77 19.79
N ARG A 166 -24.63 32.68 19.20
CA ARG A 166 -24.11 33.56 18.15
C ARG A 166 -23.70 32.71 16.95
N ILE A 167 -24.00 33.18 15.75
CA ILE A 167 -23.57 32.54 14.50
C ILE A 167 -22.44 33.35 13.88
N LEU A 168 -21.34 32.67 13.57
CA LEU A 168 -20.16 33.22 12.92
C LEU A 168 -20.01 32.64 11.52
N LYS A 169 -19.63 33.49 10.56
CA LYS A 169 -19.32 33.12 9.17
C LYS A 169 -17.93 33.67 8.85
N ASN A 170 -16.99 32.79 8.54
CA ASN A 170 -15.58 33.16 8.30
C ASN A 170 -14.97 34.04 9.41
N GLY A 171 -15.32 33.78 10.67
CA GLY A 171 -14.85 34.57 11.83
C GLY A 171 -15.58 35.90 12.07
N ILE A 172 -16.54 36.28 11.23
CA ILE A 172 -17.36 37.49 11.40
C ILE A 172 -18.71 37.10 12.00
N THR A 173 -19.13 37.82 13.04
CA THR A 173 -20.43 37.60 13.68
C THR A 173 -21.53 38.04 12.73
N VAL A 174 -22.36 37.09 12.29
CA VAL A 174 -23.51 37.38 11.40
C VAL A 174 -24.70 37.86 12.23
N LYS A 175 -24.93 37.25 13.40
CA LYS A 175 -25.99 37.63 14.34
C LYS A 175 -25.69 37.14 15.75
N GLU A 176 -25.99 37.96 16.75
CA GLU A 176 -25.71 37.72 18.18
C GLU A 176 -27.00 37.79 19.02
N GLY A 177 -27.07 36.98 20.08
CA GLY A 177 -28.18 37.04 21.05
C GLY A 177 -29.43 36.25 20.63
N LEU A 178 -29.27 35.24 19.78
CA LEU A 178 -30.35 34.41 19.24
C LEU A 178 -30.94 33.51 20.33
N THR A 179 -32.27 33.40 20.41
CA THR A 179 -32.95 32.60 21.44
C THR A 179 -33.33 31.22 20.95
N VAL A 180 -33.08 30.19 21.77
CA VAL A 180 -33.41 28.79 21.43
C VAL A 180 -34.93 28.63 21.26
N GLY A 181 -35.35 28.07 20.12
CA GLY A 181 -36.76 27.80 19.79
C GLY A 181 -37.50 28.92 19.04
N ALA A 182 -36.96 30.14 19.00
CA ALA A 182 -37.52 31.23 18.21
C ALA A 182 -37.21 31.07 16.71
N VAL A 183 -38.07 31.62 15.85
CA VAL A 183 -37.79 31.75 14.42
C VAL A 183 -36.92 32.97 14.22
N GLU A 184 -35.72 32.73 13.70
CA GLU A 184 -34.71 33.76 13.54
C GLU A 184 -34.43 33.99 12.06
N ASP A 185 -34.36 35.28 11.69
CA ASP A 185 -34.11 35.73 10.33
C ASP A 185 -32.65 36.21 10.21
N ILE A 186 -31.90 35.61 9.29
CA ILE A 186 -30.60 36.10 8.83
C ILE A 186 -30.68 36.37 7.31
N PRO A 187 -29.82 37.23 6.74
CA PRO A 187 -29.86 37.58 5.31
C PRO A 187 -29.92 36.37 4.38
N GLU A 188 -29.30 35.27 4.78
CA GLU A 188 -29.16 34.03 4.01
C GLU A 188 -30.37 33.07 4.09
N PHE A 189 -31.04 32.94 5.24
CA PHE A 189 -32.17 32.02 5.45
C PHE A 189 -32.93 32.31 6.76
N LYS A 190 -34.20 31.91 6.84
CA LYS A 190 -34.97 31.85 8.10
C LYS A 190 -34.87 30.46 8.70
N PHE A 191 -34.59 30.37 9.99
CA PHE A 191 -34.45 29.07 10.66
C PHE A 191 -34.95 29.07 12.09
N ARG A 192 -35.19 27.88 12.62
CA ARG A 192 -35.46 27.61 14.04
C ARG A 192 -34.39 26.68 14.57
N LEU A 193 -33.73 27.08 15.66
CA LEU A 193 -32.77 26.23 16.35
C LEU A 193 -33.44 25.54 17.55
N THR A 194 -33.26 24.23 17.65
CA THR A 194 -33.73 23.40 18.77
C THR A 194 -32.55 22.69 19.41
N LEU A 195 -32.54 22.60 20.75
CA LEU A 195 -31.48 21.92 21.50
C LEU A 195 -31.89 20.49 21.82
N ASN A 196 -30.98 19.55 21.56
CA ASN A 196 -31.18 18.15 21.91
C ASN A 196 -30.49 17.82 23.24
N ARG A 197 -31.09 18.25 24.35
CA ARG A 197 -30.52 18.13 25.71
C ARG A 197 -30.37 16.69 26.22
N LYS A 198 -30.93 15.68 25.54
CA LYS A 198 -30.91 14.28 25.99
C LYS A 198 -29.63 13.51 25.62
N LEU A 199 -28.72 14.09 24.83
CA LEU A 199 -27.59 13.37 24.23
C LEU A 199 -26.21 13.99 24.52
N VAL A 200 -26.11 14.90 25.49
CA VAL A 200 -24.87 15.67 25.74
C VAL A 200 -23.81 14.79 26.41
N ASP A 201 -22.87 14.27 25.61
CA ASP A 201 -21.56 13.85 26.14
C ASP A 201 -20.72 15.12 26.39
N LEU A 202 -20.02 15.17 27.53
CA LEU A 202 -19.25 16.35 27.98
C LEU A 202 -18.13 16.76 27.00
N ASP A 203 -17.68 15.85 26.13
CA ASP A 203 -16.68 16.11 25.10
C ASP A 203 -17.25 16.87 23.87
N GLU A 204 -18.57 16.90 23.66
CA GLU A 204 -19.21 17.59 22.51
C GLU A 204 -19.25 19.13 22.66
N ILE A 205 -18.99 19.63 23.87
CA ILE A 205 -18.93 21.06 24.19
C ILE A 205 -17.52 21.62 23.91
N SER A 206 -16.52 20.75 23.83
CA SER A 206 -15.12 21.11 23.63
C SER A 206 -14.78 21.12 22.12
N GLY A 207 -15.04 22.24 21.44
CA GLY A 207 -14.63 22.46 20.05
C GLY A 207 -15.45 23.54 19.34
N GLU A 208 -14.97 24.00 18.18
CA GLU A 208 -15.74 24.91 17.33
C GLU A 208 -16.79 24.12 16.57
N ASN A 209 -18.05 24.24 16.98
CA ASN A 209 -19.16 23.58 16.30
C ASN A 209 -19.61 24.40 15.09
N TYR A 210 -19.76 23.76 13.93
CA TYR A 210 -20.31 24.41 12.74
C TYR A 210 -21.28 23.50 11.99
N PHE A 211 -22.19 24.11 11.24
CA PHE A 211 -23.06 23.40 10.30
C PHE A 211 -22.82 23.86 8.87
N MET A 212 -23.17 22.99 7.92
CA MET A 212 -23.05 23.24 6.50
C MET A 212 -24.32 22.80 5.77
N LEU A 213 -24.82 23.69 4.92
CA LEU A 213 -25.89 23.38 3.99
C LEU A 213 -25.33 22.61 2.82
N SER A 214 -25.86 21.42 2.58
CA SER A 214 -25.35 20.55 1.53
C SER A 214 -26.25 20.62 0.31
N GLY A 215 -25.65 20.91 -0.85
CA GLY A 215 -26.38 20.97 -2.11
C GLY A 215 -26.75 19.56 -2.56
N LYS A 216 -27.98 19.40 -3.08
CA LYS A 216 -28.51 18.09 -3.51
C LYS A 216 -27.56 17.38 -4.48
N ALA A 217 -27.16 18.04 -5.57
CA ALA A 217 -26.23 17.48 -6.56
C ALA A 217 -24.85 17.09 -5.96
N GLY A 218 -24.31 17.90 -5.05
CA GLY A 218 -23.02 17.63 -4.40
C GLY A 218 -23.08 16.43 -3.45
N LEU A 219 -24.18 16.29 -2.70
CA LEU A 219 -24.43 15.13 -1.86
C LEU A 219 -24.55 13.86 -2.69
N THR A 220 -25.38 13.88 -3.73
CA THR A 220 -25.62 12.73 -4.61
C THR A 220 -24.34 12.23 -5.23
N ARG A 221 -23.49 13.13 -5.75
CA ARG A 221 -22.18 12.76 -6.30
C ARG A 221 -21.26 12.13 -5.24
N SER A 222 -21.21 12.72 -4.03
CA SER A 222 -20.40 12.20 -2.93
C SER A 222 -20.87 10.80 -2.50
N PHE A 223 -22.18 10.62 -2.33
CA PHE A 223 -22.76 9.33 -1.93
C PHE A 223 -22.60 8.27 -3.02
N ARG A 224 -22.92 8.60 -4.29
CA ARG A 224 -22.71 7.71 -5.44
C ARG A 224 -21.27 7.21 -5.54
N SER A 225 -20.29 8.10 -5.41
CA SER A 225 -18.87 7.73 -5.49
C SER A 225 -18.39 6.77 -4.38
N ARG A 226 -19.13 6.72 -3.26
CA ARG A 226 -18.82 5.89 -2.08
C ARG A 226 -19.72 4.66 -1.95
N THR A 227 -20.73 4.56 -2.81
CA THR A 227 -21.63 3.40 -2.91
C THR A 227 -21.06 2.44 -3.95
N VAL A 228 -20.97 1.17 -3.58
CA VAL A 228 -20.51 0.10 -4.46
C VAL A 228 -21.56 -0.99 -4.44
N ILE A 229 -22.02 -1.40 -5.61
CA ILE A 229 -23.03 -2.45 -5.77
C ILE A 229 -22.35 -3.64 -6.43
N LYS A 230 -22.47 -4.81 -5.81
CA LYS A 230 -21.83 -6.05 -6.25
C LYS A 230 -22.86 -7.15 -6.38
N THR A 231 -22.71 -7.98 -7.41
CA THR A 231 -23.39 -9.28 -7.47
C THR A 231 -22.70 -10.25 -6.51
N LEU A 232 -23.45 -10.88 -5.61
CA LEU A 232 -22.91 -11.93 -4.74
C LEU A 232 -23.05 -13.31 -5.40
N ASN A 233 -24.23 -13.58 -5.93
CA ASN A 233 -24.51 -14.79 -6.67
C ASN A 233 -25.57 -14.48 -7.74
N ALA A 234 -25.17 -14.57 -9.01
CA ALA A 234 -26.05 -14.31 -10.15
C ALA A 234 -27.19 -15.34 -10.24
N ASN A 235 -26.91 -16.61 -9.96
CA ASN A 235 -27.92 -17.68 -9.99
C ASN A 235 -28.97 -17.51 -8.89
N ALA A 236 -28.55 -17.04 -7.71
CA ALA A 236 -29.46 -16.73 -6.61
C ALA A 236 -30.07 -15.32 -6.72
N LYS A 237 -29.74 -14.57 -7.78
CA LYS A 237 -30.18 -13.18 -8.02
C LYS A 237 -29.94 -12.27 -6.81
N THR A 238 -28.79 -12.42 -6.16
CA THR A 238 -28.44 -11.66 -4.94
C THR A 238 -27.48 -10.51 -5.21
N ILE A 239 -27.85 -9.32 -4.73
CA ILE A 239 -27.09 -8.09 -4.85
C ILE A 239 -26.70 -7.59 -3.46
N GLN A 240 -25.45 -7.17 -3.33
CA GLN A 240 -24.94 -6.51 -2.13
C GLN A 240 -24.71 -5.03 -2.40
N ILE A 241 -25.32 -4.19 -1.57
CA ILE A 241 -25.13 -2.74 -1.58
C ILE A 241 -24.16 -2.40 -0.45
N LEU A 242 -23.05 -1.75 -0.78
CA LEU A 242 -22.02 -1.30 0.17
C LEU A 242 -21.93 0.22 0.15
N HIS A 243 -21.81 0.85 1.31
CA HIS A 243 -21.55 2.28 1.39
C HIS A 243 -20.46 2.60 2.40
N LYS A 244 -19.51 3.45 2.00
CA LYS A 244 -18.38 3.89 2.84
C LYS A 244 -18.60 5.30 3.36
N SER A 245 -18.56 5.48 4.68
CA SER A 245 -18.71 6.79 5.31
C SER A 245 -17.78 6.97 6.52
N PRO A 246 -17.30 8.19 6.80
CA PRO A 246 -16.63 8.51 8.06
C PRO A 246 -17.50 8.27 9.31
N SER A 247 -18.82 8.30 9.16
CA SER A 247 -19.78 8.06 10.24
C SER A 247 -20.43 6.68 10.10
N LYS A 248 -20.38 5.90 11.19
CA LYS A 248 -21.01 4.58 11.30
C LYS A 248 -22.51 4.62 11.01
N LEU A 249 -23.19 5.63 11.56
CA LEU A 249 -24.63 5.78 11.46
C LEU A 249 -25.06 6.21 10.05
N ILE A 250 -24.31 7.10 9.41
CA ILE A 250 -24.59 7.51 8.02
C ILE A 250 -24.48 6.30 7.08
N ALA A 251 -23.42 5.49 7.23
CA ALA A 251 -23.26 4.30 6.40
C ALA A 251 -24.43 3.33 6.55
N TYR A 252 -24.82 3.05 7.79
CA TYR A 252 -25.94 2.16 8.11
C TYR A 252 -27.28 2.69 7.61
N ASP A 253 -27.62 3.94 7.95
CA ASP A 253 -28.92 4.54 7.62
C ASP A 253 -29.07 4.74 6.11
N PHE A 254 -28.00 5.11 5.39
CA PHE A 254 -28.03 5.22 3.94
C PHE A 254 -28.31 3.88 3.27
N VAL A 255 -27.56 2.83 3.61
CA VAL A 255 -27.73 1.51 2.98
C VAL A 255 -29.12 0.93 3.27
N THR A 256 -29.60 1.10 4.51
CA THR A 256 -30.94 0.66 4.92
C THR A 256 -32.03 1.42 4.16
N ALA A 257 -31.93 2.75 4.11
CA ALA A 257 -32.89 3.59 3.40
C ALA A 257 -32.87 3.32 1.89
N HIS A 258 -31.69 3.08 1.33
CA HIS A 258 -31.51 2.83 -0.11
C HIS A 258 -32.15 1.51 -0.54
N ALA A 259 -31.93 0.44 0.24
CA ALA A 259 -32.59 -0.84 0.01
C ALA A 259 -34.11 -0.71 0.13
N LYS A 260 -34.60 -0.02 1.16
CA LYS A 260 -36.03 0.19 1.34
C LYS A 260 -36.65 1.03 0.21
N GLU A 261 -35.97 2.09 -0.21
CA GLU A 261 -36.41 2.94 -1.32
C GLU A 261 -36.51 2.17 -2.62
N TYR A 262 -35.55 1.26 -2.89
CA TYR A 262 -35.61 0.40 -4.06
C TYR A 262 -36.87 -0.48 -4.06
N LEU A 263 -37.18 -1.15 -2.94
CA LEU A 263 -38.37 -1.98 -2.80
C LEU A 263 -39.66 -1.16 -2.96
N GLU A 264 -39.72 0.01 -2.34
CA GLU A 264 -40.89 0.91 -2.45
C GLU A 264 -41.06 1.47 -3.88
N PHE A 265 -39.96 1.78 -4.57
CA PHE A 265 -40.00 2.23 -5.96
C PHE A 265 -40.45 1.11 -6.91
N ASP A 266 -39.99 -0.12 -6.70
CA ASP A 266 -40.44 -1.27 -7.48
C ASP A 266 -41.93 -1.54 -7.28
N GLU A 267 -42.42 -1.48 -6.04
CA GLU A 267 -43.85 -1.59 -5.72
C GLU A 267 -44.67 -0.49 -6.40
N GLN A 268 -44.22 0.78 -6.30
CA GLN A 268 -44.87 1.91 -6.96
C GLN A 268 -44.95 1.70 -8.49
N ARG A 269 -43.85 1.28 -9.11
CA ARG A 269 -43.77 1.00 -10.54
C ARG A 269 -44.73 -0.11 -10.97
N LYS A 270 -44.81 -1.21 -10.21
CA LYS A 270 -45.74 -2.31 -10.48
C LYS A 270 -47.21 -1.86 -10.38
N LYS A 271 -47.53 -1.07 -9.36
CA LYS A 271 -48.88 -0.54 -9.17
C LYS A 271 -49.31 0.39 -10.30
N GLU A 272 -48.46 1.34 -10.68
CA GLU A 272 -48.71 2.26 -11.80
C GLU A 272 -48.91 1.49 -13.13
N SER A 273 -48.16 0.41 -13.34
CA SER A 273 -48.34 -0.47 -14.51
C SER A 273 -49.69 -1.19 -14.49
N ALA A 274 -50.09 -1.77 -13.35
CA ALA A 274 -51.37 -2.45 -13.20
C ALA A 274 -52.58 -1.51 -13.39
N GLU A 275 -52.53 -0.31 -12.82
CA GLU A 275 -53.58 0.72 -13.00
C GLU A 275 -53.79 1.06 -14.48
N LYS A 276 -52.69 1.22 -15.23
CA LYS A 276 -52.75 1.50 -16.68
C LYS A 276 -53.31 0.32 -17.49
N ILE A 277 -52.98 -0.92 -17.14
CA ILE A 277 -53.56 -2.10 -17.79
C ILE A 277 -55.07 -2.15 -17.55
N VAL A 278 -55.53 -1.87 -16.33
CA VAL A 278 -56.97 -1.84 -16.07
C VAL A 278 -57.66 -0.72 -16.82
N LEU A 279 -57.07 0.48 -16.89
CA LEU A 279 -57.61 1.59 -17.71
C LEU A 279 -57.72 1.20 -19.19
N PHE A 280 -56.74 0.46 -19.72
CA PHE A 280 -56.82 -0.08 -21.07
C PHE A 280 -57.99 -1.06 -21.24
N ILE A 281 -58.15 -2.02 -20.31
CA ILE A 281 -59.25 -2.99 -20.34
C ILE A 281 -60.60 -2.28 -20.23
N ASP A 282 -60.71 -1.24 -19.40
CA ASP A 282 -61.93 -0.43 -19.26
C ASP A 282 -62.35 0.22 -20.57
N ASN A 283 -61.40 0.85 -21.28
CA ASN A 283 -61.68 1.45 -22.59
C ASN A 283 -62.10 0.41 -23.64
N GLN A 284 -61.52 -0.81 -23.58
CA GLN A 284 -61.92 -1.91 -24.46
C GLN A 284 -63.31 -2.45 -24.11
N LEU A 285 -63.62 -2.61 -22.82
CA LEU A 285 -64.94 -3.02 -22.35
C LEU A 285 -66.04 -2.07 -22.82
N ASP A 286 -65.84 -0.76 -22.73
CA ASP A 286 -66.80 0.26 -23.21
C ASP A 286 -67.07 0.11 -24.72
N THR A 287 -66.03 -0.16 -25.50
CA THR A 287 -66.13 -0.37 -26.96
C THR A 287 -66.91 -1.64 -27.28
N VAL A 288 -66.59 -2.74 -26.60
CA VAL A 288 -67.22 -4.05 -26.80
C VAL A 288 -68.67 -4.04 -26.30
N GLU A 289 -68.95 -3.38 -25.18
CA GLU A 289 -70.32 -3.20 -24.68
C GLU A 289 -71.19 -2.43 -25.68
N GLY A 290 -70.64 -1.37 -26.28
CA GLY A 290 -71.29 -0.64 -27.37
C GLY A 290 -71.64 -1.55 -28.55
N ASN A 291 -70.68 -2.37 -29.00
CA ASN A 291 -70.87 -3.33 -30.09
C ASN A 291 -71.87 -4.44 -29.72
N LEU A 292 -71.81 -4.97 -28.50
CA LEU A 292 -72.72 -5.98 -27.98
C LEU A 292 -74.16 -5.45 -27.97
N LYS A 293 -74.38 -4.25 -27.44
CA LYS A 293 -75.70 -3.60 -27.44
C LYS A 293 -76.21 -3.34 -28.85
N ASN A 294 -75.34 -2.93 -29.76
CA ASN A 294 -75.72 -2.68 -31.16
C ASN A 294 -76.11 -3.99 -31.86
N THR A 295 -75.33 -5.06 -31.68
CA THR A 295 -75.61 -6.39 -32.24
C THR A 295 -76.85 -7.03 -31.61
N GLU A 296 -77.09 -6.81 -30.33
CA GLU A 296 -78.34 -7.20 -29.64
C GLU A 296 -79.56 -6.49 -30.24
N LEU A 297 -79.48 -5.18 -30.46
CA LEU A 297 -80.55 -4.40 -31.10
C LEU A 297 -80.81 -4.85 -32.54
N LEU A 298 -79.75 -5.12 -33.32
CA LEU A 298 -79.85 -5.67 -34.67
C LEU A 298 -80.50 -7.05 -34.66
N LEU A 299 -80.09 -7.93 -33.74
CA LEU A 299 -80.66 -9.28 -33.60
C LEU A 299 -82.14 -9.22 -33.20
N ASN A 300 -82.51 -8.41 -32.22
CA ASN A 300 -83.88 -8.29 -31.72
C ASN A 300 -84.82 -7.60 -32.71
N SER A 301 -84.37 -6.53 -33.39
CA SER A 301 -85.14 -5.89 -34.46
C SER A 301 -85.36 -6.87 -35.62
N PHE A 302 -84.32 -7.61 -36.01
CA PHE A 302 -84.42 -8.62 -37.05
C PHE A 302 -85.40 -9.76 -36.68
N LYS A 303 -85.34 -10.27 -35.43
CA LYS A 303 -86.29 -11.26 -34.88
C LYS A 303 -87.73 -10.78 -34.99
N ARG A 304 -87.99 -9.54 -34.54
CA ARG A 304 -89.34 -8.94 -34.53
C ARG A 304 -89.89 -8.76 -35.94
N ASP A 305 -89.07 -8.24 -36.84
CA ASP A 305 -89.52 -7.84 -38.18
C ASP A 305 -89.70 -9.04 -39.11
N ASN A 306 -89.03 -10.17 -38.84
CA ASN A 306 -89.03 -11.36 -39.71
C ASN A 306 -89.68 -12.62 -39.10
N LYS A 307 -90.14 -12.61 -37.84
CA LYS A 307 -90.84 -13.73 -37.17
C LYS A 307 -90.11 -15.10 -37.27
N VAL A 308 -88.78 -15.07 -37.30
CA VAL A 308 -87.94 -16.29 -37.36
C VAL A 308 -87.96 -16.92 -35.99
N SER A 309 -88.62 -18.08 -35.85
CA SER A 309 -88.91 -18.70 -34.54
C SER A 309 -88.10 -19.97 -34.27
N ASP A 310 -87.71 -20.73 -35.30
CA ASP A 310 -86.85 -21.91 -35.16
C ASP A 310 -86.14 -22.21 -36.49
N LEU A 311 -84.82 -22.26 -36.47
CA LEU A 311 -83.98 -22.56 -37.64
C LEU A 311 -83.55 -24.02 -37.58
N THR A 312 -84.18 -24.88 -38.37
CA THR A 312 -83.89 -26.33 -38.34
C THR A 312 -83.32 -26.91 -39.63
N ASN A 313 -83.04 -26.11 -40.67
CA ASN A 313 -82.56 -26.64 -41.96
C ASN A 313 -81.55 -25.72 -42.67
N ILE A 314 -80.46 -25.34 -42.01
CA ILE A 314 -79.27 -24.84 -42.71
C ILE A 314 -78.26 -26.00 -42.78
N SER A 315 -77.59 -26.17 -43.92
CA SER A 315 -76.50 -27.15 -44.04
C SER A 315 -75.40 -26.79 -43.04
N ALA A 316 -75.22 -27.62 -42.01
CA ALA A 316 -74.22 -27.40 -40.94
C ALA A 316 -72.81 -27.12 -41.49
N ILE A 317 -72.51 -27.63 -42.68
CA ILE A 317 -71.26 -27.45 -43.41
C ILE A 317 -71.11 -26.03 -43.99
N TYR A 318 -72.19 -25.42 -44.49
CA TYR A 318 -72.14 -24.02 -44.95
C TYR A 318 -71.91 -23.11 -43.76
N LEU A 319 -72.68 -23.31 -42.67
CA LEU A 319 -72.52 -22.54 -41.45
C LEU A 319 -71.10 -22.68 -40.90
N SER A 320 -70.56 -23.90 -40.81
CA SER A 320 -69.20 -24.10 -40.28
C SER A 320 -68.12 -23.39 -41.09
N ARG A 321 -68.23 -23.39 -42.44
CA ARG A 321 -67.26 -22.69 -43.31
C ARG A 321 -67.44 -21.18 -43.31
N TYR A 322 -68.69 -20.72 -43.30
CA TYR A 322 -69.00 -19.29 -43.16
C TYR A 322 -68.49 -18.76 -41.82
N THR A 323 -68.71 -19.51 -40.72
CA THR A 323 -68.20 -19.15 -39.40
C THR A 323 -66.67 -19.17 -39.35
N GLU A 324 -66.01 -20.12 -40.02
CA GLU A 324 -64.53 -20.17 -40.06
C GLU A 324 -63.94 -18.91 -40.71
N PHE A 325 -64.52 -18.44 -41.83
CA PHE A 325 -64.06 -17.23 -42.50
C PHE A 325 -64.44 -15.95 -41.74
N GLU A 326 -65.65 -15.87 -41.18
CA GLU A 326 -66.09 -14.70 -40.38
C GLU A 326 -65.29 -14.59 -39.08
N ASP A 327 -65.03 -15.71 -38.39
CA ASP A 327 -64.14 -15.75 -37.21
C ASP A 327 -62.72 -15.28 -37.58
N GLY A 328 -62.24 -15.63 -38.79
CA GLY A 328 -60.98 -15.12 -39.33
C GLY A 328 -60.98 -13.61 -39.55
N ILE A 329 -62.04 -13.05 -40.14
CA ILE A 329 -62.21 -11.60 -40.33
C ILE A 329 -62.25 -10.87 -38.98
N LEU A 330 -63.00 -11.41 -38.01
CA LEU A 330 -63.10 -10.82 -36.67
C LEU A 330 -61.76 -10.84 -35.93
N LYS A 331 -60.99 -11.92 -36.05
CA LYS A 331 -59.63 -11.97 -35.50
C LYS A 331 -58.74 -10.89 -36.12
N ILE A 332 -58.82 -10.71 -37.43
CA ILE A 332 -58.09 -9.64 -38.13
C ILE A 332 -58.55 -8.25 -37.66
N GLU A 333 -59.85 -8.02 -37.47
CA GLU A 333 -60.35 -6.73 -36.97
C GLU A 333 -59.86 -6.42 -35.55
N LEU A 334 -59.83 -7.43 -34.68
CA LEU A 334 -59.25 -7.30 -33.35
C LEU A 334 -57.76 -6.94 -33.42
N GLU A 335 -56.99 -7.62 -34.28
CA GLU A 335 -55.57 -7.35 -34.49
C GLU A 335 -55.34 -5.93 -35.04
N GLN A 336 -56.18 -5.47 -35.98
CA GLN A 336 -56.13 -4.11 -36.50
C GLN A 336 -56.46 -3.06 -35.44
N ASN A 337 -57.45 -3.31 -34.58
CA ASN A 337 -57.79 -2.39 -33.47
C ASN A 337 -56.61 -2.25 -32.49
N ILE A 338 -55.97 -3.36 -32.16
CA ILE A 338 -54.77 -3.37 -31.32
C ILE A 338 -53.63 -2.58 -31.99
N LEU A 339 -53.35 -2.82 -33.27
CA LEU A 339 -52.31 -2.10 -34.01
C LEU A 339 -52.60 -0.59 -34.09
N ASN A 340 -53.86 -0.18 -34.22
CA ASN A 340 -54.27 1.22 -34.26
C ASN A 340 -54.07 1.92 -32.92
N GLU A 341 -54.34 1.24 -31.80
CA GLU A 341 -54.04 1.78 -30.46
C GLU A 341 -52.53 1.94 -30.24
N VAL A 342 -51.72 0.96 -30.66
CA VAL A 342 -50.25 1.07 -30.63
C VAL A 342 -49.76 2.22 -31.52
N GLU A 343 -50.35 2.39 -32.70
CA GLU A 343 -50.04 3.49 -33.62
C GLU A 343 -50.38 4.84 -32.98
N LYS A 344 -51.54 4.94 -32.31
CA LYS A 344 -51.99 6.15 -31.62
C LYS A 344 -51.02 6.52 -30.50
N VAL A 345 -50.65 5.58 -29.64
CA VAL A 345 -49.69 5.84 -28.54
C VAL A 345 -48.27 6.13 -29.05
N THR A 346 -47.88 5.57 -30.19
CA THR A 346 -46.59 5.90 -30.81
C THR A 346 -46.57 7.31 -31.43
N LYS A 347 -47.74 7.86 -31.79
CA LYS A 347 -47.90 9.20 -32.40
C LYS A 347 -48.24 10.30 -31.39
N GLU A 348 -49.10 10.00 -30.42
CA GLU A 348 -49.59 10.93 -29.41
C GLU A 348 -48.71 10.84 -28.16
N THR A 349 -47.88 11.87 -27.95
CA THR A 349 -47.34 12.37 -26.66
C THR A 349 -45.98 11.91 -26.07
N ASN A 350 -45.45 12.85 -25.28
CA ASN A 350 -44.12 13.02 -24.68
C ASN A 350 -43.86 12.19 -23.40
N ASP A 351 -44.77 11.31 -22.97
CA ASP A 351 -44.61 10.55 -21.74
C ASP A 351 -44.05 9.14 -22.01
N GLU A 352 -42.83 8.91 -21.56
CA GLU A 352 -41.98 7.74 -21.86
C GLU A 352 -42.50 6.43 -21.23
N PHE A 353 -43.50 6.52 -20.35
CA PHE A 353 -43.96 5.45 -19.45
C PHE A 353 -45.18 4.65 -19.96
N ASP A 354 -45.71 4.95 -21.15
CA ASP A 354 -46.93 4.30 -21.70
C ASP A 354 -46.62 3.13 -22.66
N ILE A 355 -45.44 3.12 -23.27
CA ILE A 355 -45.00 2.06 -24.18
C ILE A 355 -44.68 0.76 -23.42
N TYR A 356 -44.20 0.87 -22.17
CA TYR A 356 -43.86 -0.25 -21.28
C TYR A 356 -45.03 -1.23 -21.07
N ASN A 357 -46.26 -0.69 -21.06
CA ASN A 357 -47.45 -1.45 -20.69
C ASN A 357 -48.17 -2.03 -21.92
N LEU A 358 -48.04 -1.43 -23.11
CA LEU A 358 -48.66 -1.92 -24.34
C LEU A 358 -48.02 -3.19 -24.88
N VAL A 359 -46.72 -3.37 -24.68
CA VAL A 359 -46.02 -4.61 -25.06
C VAL A 359 -46.63 -5.82 -24.35
N SER A 360 -47.02 -5.68 -23.08
CA SER A 360 -47.62 -6.78 -22.31
C SER A 360 -49.01 -7.21 -22.81
N VAL A 361 -49.79 -6.27 -23.35
CA VAL A 361 -51.11 -6.53 -23.94
C VAL A 361 -51.00 -7.24 -25.30
N LEU A 362 -49.89 -6.99 -26.03
CA LEU A 362 -49.62 -7.57 -27.35
C LEU A 362 -49.11 -9.02 -27.30
N VAL A 363 -48.71 -9.53 -26.13
CA VAL A 363 -47.97 -10.81 -25.95
C VAL A 363 -48.83 -12.05 -26.25
N ASP A 364 -50.16 -11.94 -26.32
CA ASP A 364 -51.03 -13.10 -26.53
C ASP A 364 -51.12 -13.55 -28.01
N GLN A 365 -50.64 -12.76 -28.99
CA GLN A 365 -50.76 -13.12 -30.41
C GLN A 365 -49.40 -13.20 -31.13
N GLN A 366 -48.77 -14.36 -30.98
CA GLN A 366 -47.62 -14.88 -31.73
C GLN A 366 -46.31 -14.06 -31.72
N ASN A 367 -45.28 -14.67 -31.13
CA ASN A 367 -43.90 -14.21 -30.97
C ASN A 367 -43.12 -13.90 -32.28
N ASP A 368 -43.74 -14.01 -33.46
CA ASP A 368 -43.07 -13.89 -34.76
C ASP A 368 -43.21 -12.49 -35.39
N SER A 369 -43.82 -11.51 -34.71
CA SER A 369 -43.98 -10.16 -35.25
C SER A 369 -42.69 -9.32 -35.09
N PRO A 370 -42.09 -8.81 -36.19
CA PRO A 370 -40.94 -7.91 -36.14
C PRO A 370 -41.17 -6.64 -35.31
N LEU A 371 -42.44 -6.29 -35.08
CA LEU A 371 -42.87 -5.16 -34.26
C LEU A 371 -42.43 -5.30 -32.81
N TYR A 372 -42.38 -6.52 -32.27
CA TYR A 372 -42.01 -6.79 -30.88
C TYR A 372 -40.55 -6.42 -30.58
N GLY A 373 -39.63 -6.77 -31.50
CA GLY A 373 -38.23 -6.38 -31.37
C GLY A 373 -38.05 -4.87 -31.41
N LEU A 374 -38.76 -4.19 -32.32
CA LEU A 374 -38.70 -2.73 -32.44
C LEU A 374 -39.23 -2.01 -31.20
N LEU A 375 -40.29 -2.54 -30.58
CA LEU A 375 -40.87 -1.99 -29.35
C LEU A 375 -39.94 -2.18 -28.13
N ASN A 376 -39.25 -3.31 -28.01
CA ASN A 376 -38.26 -3.52 -26.94
C ASN A 376 -37.06 -2.58 -27.07
N GLU A 377 -36.55 -2.39 -28.28
CA GLU A 377 -35.45 -1.45 -28.53
C GLU A 377 -35.88 -0.01 -28.23
N LEU A 378 -37.11 0.38 -28.59
CA LEU A 378 -37.66 1.69 -28.20
C LEU A 378 -37.73 1.83 -26.67
N ARG A 379 -38.18 0.79 -25.96
CA ARG A 379 -38.21 0.79 -24.49
C ARG A 379 -36.81 1.03 -23.92
N ASP A 380 -35.81 0.32 -24.41
CA ASP A 380 -34.45 0.41 -23.88
C ASP A 380 -33.82 1.80 -24.15
N LEU A 381 -34.13 2.41 -25.30
CA LEU A 381 -33.75 3.78 -25.61
C LEU A 381 -34.45 4.80 -24.69
N LEU A 382 -35.72 4.60 -24.37
CA LEU A 382 -36.45 5.49 -23.45
C LEU A 382 -35.91 5.41 -22.01
N LEU A 383 -35.57 4.20 -21.54
CA LEU A 383 -34.94 4.02 -20.21
C LEU A 383 -33.59 4.73 -20.11
N GLN A 384 -32.78 4.68 -21.17
CA GLN A 384 -31.52 5.43 -21.25
C GLN A 384 -31.76 6.95 -21.26
N LYS A 385 -32.89 7.41 -21.83
CA LYS A 385 -33.25 8.83 -21.87
C LYS A 385 -33.55 9.35 -20.50
N GLU A 386 -34.40 8.65 -19.77
CA GLU A 386 -34.79 9.00 -18.41
C GLU A 386 -33.56 9.10 -17.49
N GLU A 387 -32.60 8.18 -17.64
CA GLU A 387 -31.33 8.23 -16.90
C GLU A 387 -30.55 9.55 -17.15
N ILE A 388 -30.41 9.96 -18.41
CA ILE A 388 -29.65 11.16 -18.80
C ILE A 388 -30.37 12.44 -18.34
N PHE A 389 -31.70 12.49 -18.40
CA PHE A 389 -32.49 13.67 -17.97
C PHE A 389 -32.35 13.98 -16.47
N PHE A 390 -32.12 12.96 -15.64
CA PHE A 390 -31.82 13.16 -14.22
C PHE A 390 -30.37 13.60 -13.95
N ASP A 391 -29.45 13.33 -14.87
CA ASP A 391 -28.02 13.64 -14.74
C ASP A 391 -27.67 15.07 -15.20
N VAL A 392 -28.46 15.66 -16.11
CA VAL A 392 -28.20 17.00 -16.65
C VAL A 392 -29.49 17.83 -16.70
N THR A 393 -29.57 18.90 -15.91
CA THR A 393 -30.57 19.96 -16.10
C THR A 393 -30.23 20.76 -17.37
N GLY A 394 -30.56 20.24 -18.55
CA GLY A 394 -30.43 20.91 -19.85
C GLY A 394 -30.18 19.97 -21.04
N GLU A 395 -30.54 20.42 -22.25
CA GLU A 395 -30.31 19.71 -23.52
C GLU A 395 -28.79 19.51 -23.78
N ASN A 396 -28.29 18.30 -23.56
CA ASN A 396 -26.90 17.90 -23.86
C ASN A 396 -26.83 17.18 -25.22
N GLU A 397 -25.63 17.09 -25.83
CA GLU A 397 -25.38 16.38 -27.10
C GLU A 397 -25.77 14.89 -27.01
N ALA A 398 -25.56 14.26 -25.85
CA ALA A 398 -26.00 12.90 -25.58
C ALA A 398 -27.54 12.76 -25.60
N THR A 399 -28.27 13.71 -25.00
CA THR A 399 -29.74 13.76 -25.02
C THR A 399 -30.24 13.92 -26.45
N ARG A 400 -29.62 14.80 -27.24
CA ARG A 400 -29.97 15.03 -28.64
C ARG A 400 -29.72 13.82 -29.54
N SER A 401 -28.64 13.09 -29.31
CA SER A 401 -28.35 11.84 -30.02
C SER A 401 -29.39 10.78 -29.73
N LEU A 402 -29.81 10.68 -28.47
CA LEU A 402 -30.78 9.70 -28.04
C LEU A 402 -32.21 10.05 -28.49
N ASP A 403 -32.59 11.33 -28.45
CA ASP A 403 -33.83 11.83 -29.04
C ASP A 403 -33.93 11.47 -30.53
N TYR A 404 -32.81 11.61 -31.25
CA TYR A 404 -32.74 11.21 -32.66
C TYR A 404 -32.92 9.69 -32.85
N GLN A 405 -32.35 8.87 -31.96
CA GLN A 405 -32.53 7.41 -31.99
C GLN A 405 -33.98 7.01 -31.69
N VAL A 406 -34.61 7.63 -30.69
CA VAL A 406 -36.03 7.43 -30.34
C VAL A 406 -36.94 7.80 -31.52
N GLU A 407 -36.68 8.93 -32.19
CA GLU A 407 -37.43 9.36 -33.37
C GLU A 407 -37.29 8.38 -34.54
N ILE A 408 -36.09 7.87 -34.81
CA ILE A 408 -35.88 6.83 -35.83
C ILE A 408 -36.68 5.57 -35.47
N GLN A 409 -36.60 5.13 -34.22
CA GLN A 409 -37.25 3.90 -33.79
C GLN A 409 -38.77 4.00 -33.86
N ARG A 410 -39.34 5.13 -33.42
CA ARG A 410 -40.78 5.43 -33.61
C ARG A 410 -41.18 5.37 -35.08
N LYS A 411 -40.37 5.93 -35.98
CA LYS A 411 -40.64 5.88 -37.42
C LYS A 411 -40.62 4.46 -37.98
N LEU A 412 -39.68 3.62 -37.53
CA LEU A 412 -39.61 2.21 -37.92
C LEU A 412 -40.84 1.42 -37.43
N ILE A 413 -41.27 1.67 -36.20
CA ILE A 413 -42.49 1.08 -35.62
C ILE A 413 -43.71 1.47 -36.45
N LEU A 414 -43.90 2.77 -36.73
CA LEU A 414 -45.03 3.24 -37.53
C LEU A 414 -45.04 2.66 -38.96
N GLN A 415 -43.86 2.49 -39.57
CA GLN A 415 -43.73 1.83 -40.86
C GLN A 415 -44.08 0.34 -40.79
N SER A 416 -43.66 -0.35 -39.72
CA SER A 416 -43.99 -1.76 -39.49
C SER A 416 -45.49 -1.95 -39.27
N ILE A 417 -46.12 -1.12 -38.43
CA ILE A 417 -47.57 -1.13 -38.20
C ILE A 417 -48.32 -0.90 -39.52
N LYS A 418 -47.89 0.07 -40.32
CA LYS A 418 -48.50 0.32 -41.64
C LYS A 418 -48.43 -0.92 -42.55
N SER A 419 -47.26 -1.57 -42.62
CA SER A 419 -47.08 -2.79 -43.43
C SER A 419 -47.93 -3.96 -42.91
N LEU A 420 -48.07 -4.10 -41.60
CA LEU A 420 -48.92 -5.13 -40.98
C LEU A 420 -50.39 -4.87 -41.27
N ASN A 421 -50.85 -3.63 -41.10
CA ASN A 421 -52.21 -3.23 -41.43
C ASN A 421 -52.56 -3.46 -42.92
N GLU A 422 -51.61 -3.20 -43.83
CA GLU A 422 -51.78 -3.50 -45.26
C GLU A 422 -51.87 -5.01 -45.52
N LYS A 423 -51.03 -5.83 -44.88
CA LYS A 423 -51.10 -7.30 -44.97
C LYS A 423 -52.45 -7.82 -44.47
N LEU A 424 -52.85 -7.41 -43.27
CA LEU A 424 -54.12 -7.80 -42.64
C LEU A 424 -55.32 -7.37 -43.48
N LYS A 425 -55.26 -6.19 -44.11
CA LYS A 425 -56.29 -5.73 -45.04
C LYS A 425 -56.43 -6.64 -46.26
N ILE A 426 -55.31 -7.07 -46.85
CA ILE A 426 -55.31 -8.00 -47.98
C ILE A 426 -55.90 -9.36 -47.56
N GLU A 427 -55.52 -9.86 -46.39
CA GLU A 427 -56.02 -11.13 -45.85
C GLU A 427 -57.52 -11.07 -45.53
N LYS A 428 -58.00 -9.98 -44.92
CA LYS A 428 -59.41 -9.71 -44.70
C LYS A 428 -60.18 -9.66 -46.03
N GLN A 429 -59.64 -9.00 -47.05
CA GLN A 429 -60.27 -8.96 -48.37
C GLN A 429 -60.35 -10.35 -49.00
N PHE A 430 -59.29 -11.17 -48.88
CA PHE A 430 -59.30 -12.55 -49.35
C PHE A 430 -60.38 -13.40 -48.66
N LEU A 431 -60.50 -13.30 -47.33
CA LEU A 431 -61.55 -13.99 -46.58
C LEU A 431 -62.95 -13.47 -46.97
N GLN A 432 -63.11 -12.17 -47.19
CA GLN A 432 -64.35 -11.58 -47.66
C GLN A 432 -64.74 -12.11 -49.05
N GLU A 433 -63.78 -12.22 -49.97
CA GLU A 433 -63.99 -12.81 -51.29
C GLU A 433 -64.40 -14.29 -51.18
N LYS A 434 -63.86 -15.03 -50.20
CA LYS A 434 -64.26 -16.42 -49.92
C LYS A 434 -65.68 -16.52 -49.35
N ILE A 435 -66.08 -15.58 -48.50
CA ILE A 435 -67.46 -15.47 -48.02
C ILE A 435 -68.41 -15.15 -49.18
N ASP A 436 -68.02 -14.26 -50.09
CA ASP A 436 -68.82 -13.90 -51.25
C ASP A 436 -68.94 -15.05 -52.26
N GLU A 437 -67.87 -15.82 -52.47
CA GLU A 437 -67.85 -17.07 -53.26
C GLU A 437 -68.79 -18.11 -52.65
N LEU A 438 -68.64 -18.37 -51.35
CA LEU A 438 -69.51 -19.28 -50.58
C LEU A 438 -70.98 -18.82 -50.64
N SER A 439 -71.26 -17.52 -50.62
CA SER A 439 -72.61 -16.97 -50.72
C SER A 439 -73.22 -17.13 -52.13
N ARG A 440 -72.40 -17.15 -53.20
CA ARG A 440 -72.85 -17.40 -54.58
C ARG A 440 -73.17 -18.87 -54.83
N ASP A 441 -72.44 -19.79 -54.22
CA ASP A 441 -72.62 -21.23 -54.36
C ASP A 441 -73.90 -21.74 -53.67
N PHE A 442 -74.38 -21.02 -52.66
CA PHE A 442 -75.56 -21.34 -51.87
C PHE A 442 -76.73 -20.36 -52.09
N ARG A 443 -76.92 -19.91 -53.34
CA ARG A 443 -77.95 -18.93 -53.77
C ARG A 443 -79.41 -19.31 -53.45
N GLU A 444 -79.70 -20.57 -53.13
CA GLU A 444 -81.05 -21.06 -52.82
C GLU A 444 -81.42 -21.01 -51.32
N LEU A 445 -80.51 -20.58 -50.43
CA LEU A 445 -80.79 -20.49 -48.99
C LEU A 445 -81.61 -19.23 -48.63
N PRO A 446 -82.55 -19.30 -47.66
CA PRO A 446 -83.32 -18.14 -47.22
C PRO A 446 -82.42 -17.03 -46.64
N THR A 447 -82.34 -15.88 -47.31
CA THR A 447 -81.50 -14.73 -46.91
C THR A 447 -81.75 -14.22 -45.49
N LYS A 448 -82.96 -14.46 -44.97
CA LYS A 448 -83.34 -14.07 -43.61
C LYS A 448 -82.70 -14.93 -42.52
N GLU A 449 -82.57 -16.22 -42.77
CA GLU A 449 -81.99 -17.18 -41.83
C GLU A 449 -80.48 -16.99 -41.70
N LEU A 450 -79.81 -16.68 -42.82
CA LEU A 450 -78.40 -16.31 -42.87
C LEU A 450 -78.09 -15.04 -42.08
N THR A 451 -78.88 -13.98 -42.32
CA THR A 451 -78.70 -12.69 -41.64
C THR A 451 -78.92 -12.81 -40.13
N TYR A 452 -79.89 -13.62 -39.73
CA TYR A 452 -80.12 -13.96 -38.32
C TYR A 452 -78.92 -14.67 -37.69
N ALA A 453 -78.41 -15.73 -38.33
CA ALA A 453 -77.26 -16.49 -37.82
C ALA A 453 -76.01 -15.61 -37.67
N ARG A 454 -75.79 -14.69 -38.62
CA ARG A 454 -74.73 -13.69 -38.54
C ARG A 454 -74.89 -12.76 -37.34
N TYR A 455 -76.06 -12.15 -37.13
CA TYR A 455 -76.29 -11.28 -35.98
C TYR A 455 -76.22 -12.02 -34.64
N GLN A 456 -76.71 -13.26 -34.58
CA GLN A 456 -76.59 -14.10 -33.39
C GLN A 456 -75.12 -14.40 -33.09
N ARG A 457 -74.32 -14.75 -34.09
CA ARG A 457 -72.89 -15.02 -33.91
C ARG A 457 -72.12 -13.77 -33.48
N LEU A 458 -72.37 -12.62 -34.10
CA LEU A 458 -71.77 -11.35 -33.70
C LEU A 458 -72.12 -10.98 -32.25
N PHE A 459 -73.35 -11.26 -31.82
CA PHE A 459 -73.76 -11.11 -30.43
C PHE A 459 -72.98 -12.07 -29.51
N GLU A 460 -72.94 -13.37 -29.81
CA GLU A 460 -72.22 -14.39 -29.01
C GLU A 460 -70.71 -14.10 -28.89
N ILE A 461 -70.08 -13.61 -29.95
CA ILE A 461 -68.65 -13.25 -29.94
C ILE A 461 -68.40 -12.03 -29.06
N ASN A 462 -69.20 -10.97 -29.21
CA ASN A 462 -69.06 -9.78 -28.38
C ASN A 462 -69.36 -10.10 -26.91
N GLU A 463 -70.34 -10.96 -26.63
CA GLU A 463 -70.65 -11.43 -25.26
C GLU A 463 -69.48 -12.22 -24.66
N LYS A 464 -68.91 -13.16 -25.42
CA LYS A 464 -67.74 -13.93 -25.00
C LYS A 464 -66.52 -13.03 -24.76
N TYR A 465 -66.28 -12.08 -25.65
CA TYR A 465 -65.14 -11.17 -25.54
C TYR A 465 -65.32 -10.17 -24.37
N TYR A 466 -66.52 -9.64 -24.19
CA TYR A 466 -66.87 -8.84 -23.02
C TYR A 466 -66.63 -9.61 -21.71
N THR A 467 -67.09 -10.87 -21.65
CA THR A 467 -66.88 -11.74 -20.49
C THR A 467 -65.39 -12.00 -20.24
N LEU A 468 -64.61 -12.29 -21.28
CA LEU A 468 -63.16 -12.48 -21.19
C LEU A 468 -62.44 -11.24 -20.65
N LEU A 469 -62.74 -10.06 -21.20
CA LEU A 469 -62.16 -8.80 -20.74
C LEU A 469 -62.56 -8.49 -19.29
N LEU A 470 -63.80 -8.80 -18.90
CA LEU A 470 -64.27 -8.63 -17.54
C LEU A 470 -63.53 -9.57 -16.56
N GLU A 471 -63.34 -10.84 -16.95
CA GLU A 471 -62.53 -11.80 -16.18
C GLU A 471 -61.10 -11.30 -16.01
N LYS A 472 -60.46 -10.83 -17.09
CA LYS A 472 -59.11 -10.25 -17.04
C LYS A 472 -59.04 -8.99 -16.17
N LYS A 473 -60.03 -8.10 -16.26
CA LYS A 473 -60.12 -6.91 -15.39
C LYS A 473 -60.16 -7.32 -13.92
N ILE A 474 -60.98 -8.31 -13.57
CA ILE A 474 -61.11 -8.81 -12.20
C ILE A 474 -59.77 -9.41 -11.74
N GLU A 475 -59.13 -10.23 -12.58
CA GLU A 475 -57.82 -10.83 -12.31
C GLU A 475 -56.75 -9.76 -12.01
N TYR A 476 -56.62 -8.74 -12.87
CA TYR A 476 -55.66 -7.64 -12.66
C TYR A 476 -55.99 -6.80 -11.42
N ARG A 477 -57.26 -6.49 -11.15
CA ARG A 477 -57.68 -5.77 -9.94
C ARG A 477 -57.40 -6.55 -8.65
N ILE A 478 -57.56 -7.88 -8.68
CA ILE A 478 -57.21 -8.75 -7.54
C ILE A 478 -55.69 -8.78 -7.34
N SER A 479 -54.93 -8.88 -8.43
CA SER A 479 -53.46 -8.82 -8.40
C SER A 479 -52.98 -7.47 -7.85
N GLU A 480 -53.54 -6.36 -8.31
CA GLU A 480 -53.25 -4.98 -7.86
C GLU A 480 -53.37 -4.83 -6.33
N ALA A 481 -54.40 -5.43 -5.73
CA ALA A 481 -54.63 -5.38 -4.28
C ALA A 481 -53.59 -6.20 -3.46
N GLY A 482 -52.86 -7.11 -4.10
CA GLY A 482 -51.84 -7.98 -3.52
C GLY A 482 -50.40 -7.65 -3.95
N LEU A 483 -50.19 -6.60 -4.75
CA LEU A 483 -48.85 -6.21 -5.22
C LEU A 483 -47.96 -5.79 -4.04
N VAL A 484 -47.03 -6.66 -3.67
CA VAL A 484 -45.85 -6.33 -2.88
C VAL A 484 -44.62 -6.50 -3.76
N SER A 485 -43.51 -5.84 -3.43
CA SER A 485 -42.25 -6.17 -4.10
C SER A 485 -41.85 -7.60 -3.72
N ASP A 486 -41.63 -8.44 -4.73
CA ASP A 486 -41.10 -9.80 -4.53
C ASP A 486 -39.64 -9.75 -4.08
N ASN A 487 -38.97 -8.61 -4.31
CA ASN A 487 -37.62 -8.37 -3.85
C ASN A 487 -37.57 -8.38 -2.32
N LYS A 488 -36.68 -9.20 -1.77
CA LYS A 488 -36.54 -9.38 -0.31
C LYS A 488 -35.19 -8.91 0.16
N ILE A 489 -35.18 -8.22 1.30
CA ILE A 489 -33.94 -7.92 2.03
C ILE A 489 -33.56 -9.20 2.79
N LEU A 490 -32.55 -9.92 2.29
CA LEU A 490 -32.04 -11.15 2.91
C LEU A 490 -31.26 -10.85 4.18
N GLU A 491 -30.38 -9.86 4.11
CA GLU A 491 -29.58 -9.41 5.23
C GLU A 491 -29.79 -7.91 5.43
N PRO A 492 -30.50 -7.51 6.51
CA PRO A 492 -30.63 -6.09 6.83
C PRO A 492 -29.25 -5.51 7.13
N ALA A 493 -29.08 -4.21 6.87
CA ALA A 493 -27.81 -3.56 7.20
C ALA A 493 -27.50 -3.70 8.70
N SER A 494 -26.23 -3.74 9.05
CA SER A 494 -25.77 -3.71 10.43
C SER A 494 -24.83 -2.53 10.67
N ILE A 495 -24.80 -2.02 11.91
CA ILE A 495 -23.95 -0.90 12.27
C ILE A 495 -22.49 -1.41 12.37
N PRO A 496 -21.55 -0.86 11.57
CA PRO A 496 -20.18 -1.33 11.61
C PRO A 496 -19.49 -1.02 12.94
N LEU A 497 -18.99 -2.06 13.60
CA LEU A 497 -18.29 -1.94 14.89
C LEU A 497 -16.85 -1.42 14.72
N ILE A 498 -16.17 -1.87 13.67
CA ILE A 498 -14.76 -1.58 13.35
C ILE A 498 -14.63 -0.82 12.02
N PRO A 499 -13.66 0.10 11.89
CA PRO A 499 -13.40 0.79 10.64
C PRO A 499 -12.70 -0.13 9.63
N ILE A 500 -13.01 0.03 8.34
CA ILE A 500 -12.34 -0.69 7.24
C ILE A 500 -10.96 -0.08 6.92
N SER A 501 -10.80 1.22 7.21
CA SER A 501 -9.55 1.96 7.05
C SER A 501 -9.46 3.04 8.13
N PRO A 502 -8.27 3.33 8.69
CA PRO A 502 -6.99 2.65 8.49
C PRO A 502 -6.93 1.26 9.18
N LYS A 503 -6.21 0.30 8.60
CA LYS A 503 -5.97 -1.02 9.22
C LYS A 503 -4.72 -0.96 10.12
N PRO A 504 -4.87 -0.92 11.46
CA PRO A 504 -3.75 -0.60 12.36
C PRO A 504 -2.59 -1.58 12.24
N ASN A 505 -2.88 -2.87 12.14
CA ASN A 505 -1.86 -3.92 12.04
C ASN A 505 -1.01 -3.79 10.77
N ILE A 506 -1.64 -3.47 9.64
CA ILE A 506 -0.94 -3.30 8.35
C ILE A 506 -0.04 -2.07 8.43
N ILE A 507 -0.53 -0.96 8.98
CA ILE A 507 0.24 0.28 9.07
C ILE A 507 1.45 0.12 9.99
N TYR A 508 1.29 -0.45 11.20
CA TYR A 508 2.43 -0.72 12.07
C TYR A 508 3.46 -1.62 11.38
N PHE A 509 3.01 -2.66 10.67
CA PHE A 509 3.91 -3.54 9.93
C PHE A 509 4.65 -2.80 8.81
N SER A 510 3.96 -1.98 8.03
CA SER A 510 4.57 -1.20 6.94
C SER A 510 5.64 -0.22 7.45
N PHE A 511 5.37 0.50 8.53
CA PHE A 511 6.33 1.44 9.12
C PHE A 511 7.53 0.73 9.76
N LEU A 512 7.30 -0.41 10.43
CA LEU A 512 8.37 -1.22 11.00
C LEU A 512 9.27 -1.80 9.90
N PHE A 513 8.67 -2.33 8.83
CA PHE A 513 9.39 -2.85 7.68
C PHE A 513 10.24 -1.76 7.01
N PHE A 514 9.67 -0.57 6.82
CA PHE A 514 10.41 0.58 6.31
C PHE A 514 11.58 0.97 7.24
N GLY A 515 11.37 1.00 8.56
CA GLY A 515 12.42 1.26 9.55
C GLY A 515 13.55 0.24 9.52
N LEU A 516 13.25 -1.04 9.29
CA LEU A 516 14.26 -2.10 9.12
C LEU A 516 15.08 -1.92 7.84
N ILE A 517 14.44 -1.57 6.72
CA ILE A 517 15.14 -1.29 5.46
C ILE A 517 16.10 -0.12 5.62
N VAL A 518 15.63 1.00 6.19
CA VAL A 518 16.47 2.18 6.44
C VAL A 518 17.65 1.82 7.37
N SER A 519 17.40 1.03 8.41
CA SER A 519 18.43 0.55 9.32
C SER A 519 19.50 -0.29 8.60
N LEU A 520 19.08 -1.21 7.72
CA LEU A 520 19.99 -2.04 6.94
C LEU A 520 20.83 -1.19 5.98
N ILE A 521 20.22 -0.22 5.30
CA ILE A 521 20.92 0.71 4.40
C ILE A 521 21.99 1.48 5.16
N ILE A 522 21.70 1.97 6.37
CA ILE A 522 22.67 2.70 7.19
C ILE A 522 23.85 1.81 7.60
N VAL A 523 23.60 0.54 7.95
CA VAL A 523 24.67 -0.42 8.29
C VAL A 523 25.56 -0.67 7.07
N ILE A 524 24.96 -0.90 5.90
CA ILE A 524 25.70 -1.12 4.65
C ILE A 524 26.50 0.13 4.26
N ALA A 525 25.90 1.32 4.34
CA ALA A 525 26.59 2.58 4.05
C ALA A 525 27.79 2.78 4.98
N ARG A 526 27.63 2.49 6.28
CA ARG A 526 28.75 2.55 7.24
C ARG A 526 29.83 1.50 6.96
N TYR A 527 29.45 0.32 6.48
CA TYR A 527 30.38 -0.72 6.05
C TYR A 527 31.21 -0.27 4.84
N LEU A 528 30.56 0.23 3.80
CA LEU A 528 31.23 0.69 2.58
C LEU A 528 32.13 1.90 2.81
N LEU A 529 31.78 2.77 3.76
CA LEU A 529 32.58 3.94 4.12
C LEU A 529 33.71 3.63 5.12
N HIS A 530 33.83 2.38 5.61
CA HIS A 530 34.87 2.02 6.57
C HIS A 530 36.23 1.79 5.88
N ASN A 531 37.17 2.69 6.12
CA ASN A 531 38.47 2.72 5.43
C ASN A 531 39.70 2.54 6.37
N ASN A 532 39.51 2.02 7.57
CA ASN A 532 40.61 1.78 8.51
C ASN A 532 41.00 0.30 8.51
N ILE A 533 42.28 0.01 8.78
CA ILE A 533 42.81 -1.34 8.94
C ILE A 533 42.38 -1.86 10.30
N THR A 534 41.77 -3.04 10.30
CA THR A 534 41.27 -3.70 11.52
C THR A 534 41.93 -5.04 11.79
N SER A 535 42.56 -5.65 10.78
CA SER A 535 43.14 -7.00 10.87
C SER A 535 44.49 -7.12 10.16
N LEU A 536 45.29 -8.12 10.54
CA LEU A 536 46.50 -8.49 9.81
C LEU A 536 46.19 -9.17 8.47
N ASN A 537 45.11 -9.95 8.41
CA ASN A 537 44.69 -10.62 7.17
C ASN A 537 44.33 -9.60 6.08
N GLU A 538 43.75 -8.47 6.47
CA GLU A 538 43.43 -7.35 5.59
C GLU A 538 44.70 -6.73 4.99
N ILE A 539 45.78 -6.59 5.77
CA ILE A 539 47.08 -6.13 5.26
C ILE A 539 47.66 -7.14 4.27
N ALA A 540 47.62 -8.44 4.59
CA ALA A 540 48.11 -9.49 3.71
C ALA A 540 47.31 -9.59 2.38
N LYS A 541 45.99 -9.33 2.42
CA LYS A 541 45.13 -9.30 1.21
C LYS A 541 45.34 -8.07 0.35
N LEU A 542 45.56 -6.90 0.96
CA LEU A 542 45.70 -5.62 0.24
C LEU A 542 47.11 -5.40 -0.32
N SER A 543 48.10 -6.12 0.21
CA SER A 543 49.51 -6.03 -0.18
C SER A 543 49.77 -6.81 -1.47
N ASN A 544 50.38 -6.17 -2.46
CA ASN A 544 50.85 -6.85 -3.66
C ASN A 544 52.30 -7.36 -3.53
N ALA A 545 53.03 -6.91 -2.49
CA ALA A 545 54.38 -7.37 -2.19
C ALA A 545 54.40 -8.47 -1.12
N SER A 546 55.50 -9.23 -1.05
CA SER A 546 55.73 -10.26 -0.03
C SER A 546 56.08 -9.65 1.33
N ILE A 547 55.06 -9.20 2.05
CA ILE A 547 55.19 -8.67 3.40
C ILE A 547 55.23 -9.81 4.43
N GLY A 548 56.25 -9.83 5.28
CA GLY A 548 56.29 -10.71 6.46
C GLY A 548 55.38 -10.19 7.57
N VAL A 549 54.69 -11.06 8.31
CA VAL A 549 53.84 -10.65 9.44
C VAL A 549 54.50 -11.09 10.75
N LEU A 550 54.89 -10.12 11.60
CA LEU A 550 55.59 -10.40 12.86
C LEU A 550 54.66 -10.60 14.05
N GLY A 551 53.47 -9.97 14.04
CA GLY A 551 52.48 -10.18 15.09
C GLY A 551 51.58 -8.98 15.37
N ILE A 552 50.75 -9.14 16.42
CA ILE A 552 49.77 -8.15 16.89
C ILE A 552 50.16 -7.68 18.28
N VAL A 553 50.16 -6.37 18.49
CA VAL A 553 50.29 -5.76 19.82
C VAL A 553 48.91 -5.26 20.29
N PRO A 554 48.39 -5.77 21.42
CA PRO A 554 47.07 -5.40 21.90
C PRO A 554 47.06 -3.99 22.47
N LYS A 555 45.90 -3.32 22.38
CA LYS A 555 45.69 -1.99 22.97
C LYS A 555 45.72 -2.06 24.50
N TYR A 556 46.59 -1.28 25.12
CA TYR A 556 46.58 -1.09 26.56
C TYR A 556 45.42 -0.17 26.97
N LYS A 557 44.60 -0.59 27.94
CA LYS A 557 43.35 0.11 28.34
C LYS A 557 43.50 1.07 29.52
N LYS A 558 44.64 1.08 30.21
CA LYS A 558 44.94 2.04 31.29
C LYS A 558 45.78 3.19 30.76
N ASP A 559 45.68 4.37 31.37
CA ASP A 559 46.57 5.50 31.05
C ASP A 559 48.02 5.05 31.17
N ILE A 560 48.77 5.12 30.07
CA ILE A 560 50.19 4.80 30.03
C ILE A 560 50.89 6.02 30.63
N PRO A 561 51.50 5.95 31.84
CA PRO A 561 52.35 7.04 32.31
C PRO A 561 53.44 7.29 31.25
N ILE A 562 53.72 8.57 31.00
CA ILE A 562 54.56 9.04 29.88
C ILE A 562 55.97 8.43 29.92
N SER A 563 56.42 8.03 31.12
CA SER A 563 57.62 7.26 31.35
C SER A 563 57.27 5.82 31.75
N GLN A 564 57.99 4.87 31.15
CA GLN A 564 58.23 3.47 31.57
C GLN A 564 57.75 2.40 30.59
N LEU A 565 58.73 1.56 30.23
CA LEU A 565 58.57 0.27 29.55
C LEU A 565 57.47 -0.57 30.24
N LEU A 566 56.42 -0.93 29.51
CA LEU A 566 55.32 -1.74 30.06
C LEU A 566 55.76 -3.19 30.32
N VAL A 567 56.77 -3.64 29.59
CA VAL A 567 57.35 -4.99 29.70
C VAL A 567 57.98 -5.23 31.07
N ASP A 568 58.63 -4.22 31.63
CA ASP A 568 59.35 -4.30 32.91
C ASP A 568 58.38 -4.38 34.11
N LYS A 569 57.29 -3.59 34.05
CA LYS A 569 56.30 -3.53 35.14
C LYS A 569 55.35 -4.73 35.22
N ASN A 570 54.96 -5.31 34.09
CA ASN A 570 53.98 -6.39 34.03
C ASN A 570 54.43 -7.49 33.04
N PRO A 571 55.46 -8.29 33.39
CA PRO A 571 56.06 -9.29 32.50
C PRO A 571 55.11 -10.45 32.12
N LYS A 572 53.99 -10.64 32.82
CA LYS A 572 52.94 -11.62 32.50
C LYS A 572 51.76 -11.05 31.71
N SER A 573 51.81 -9.78 31.29
CA SER A 573 50.72 -9.15 30.54
C SER A 573 50.61 -9.68 29.10
N LEU A 574 49.41 -9.58 28.53
CA LEU A 574 49.16 -9.90 27.11
C LEU A 574 50.07 -9.11 26.16
N ILE A 575 50.44 -7.88 26.53
CA ILE A 575 51.38 -7.05 25.75
C ILE A 575 52.79 -7.63 25.79
N ALA A 576 53.28 -8.04 26.96
CA ALA A 576 54.60 -8.65 27.09
C ALA A 576 54.69 -9.96 26.28
N GLU A 577 53.64 -10.77 26.28
CA GLU A 577 53.59 -12.01 25.50
C GLU A 577 53.55 -11.75 23.99
N SER A 578 52.81 -10.73 23.54
CA SER A 578 52.86 -10.28 22.14
C SER A 578 54.27 -9.87 21.71
N PHE A 579 55.02 -9.13 22.53
CA PHE A 579 56.41 -8.76 22.21
C PHE A 579 57.37 -9.95 22.27
N ARG A 580 57.16 -10.94 23.16
CA ARG A 580 57.92 -12.21 23.12
C ARG A 580 57.68 -12.97 21.82
N SER A 581 56.43 -13.03 21.36
CA SER A 581 56.09 -13.64 20.07
C SER A 581 56.75 -12.92 18.90
N ILE A 582 56.71 -11.58 18.89
CA ILE A 582 57.39 -10.77 17.86
C ILE A 582 58.90 -11.06 17.88
N ARG A 583 59.53 -11.10 19.06
CA ARG A 583 60.95 -11.46 19.21
C ARG A 583 61.27 -12.83 18.62
N THR A 584 60.48 -13.85 18.93
CA THR A 584 60.67 -15.20 18.36
C THR A 584 60.52 -15.17 16.84
N ASN A 585 59.54 -14.43 16.31
CA ASN A 585 59.31 -14.31 14.88
C ASN A 585 60.46 -13.61 14.13
N LEU A 586 61.17 -12.68 14.77
CA LEU A 586 62.35 -12.03 14.19
C LEU A 586 63.48 -13.03 13.87
N GLN A 587 63.62 -14.11 14.64
CA GLN A 587 64.63 -15.15 14.37
C GLN A 587 64.41 -15.84 13.02
N PHE A 588 63.15 -15.91 12.54
CA PHE A 588 62.81 -16.46 11.23
C PHE A 588 63.01 -15.46 10.08
N VAL A 589 63.16 -14.17 10.35
CA VAL A 589 63.42 -13.14 9.32
C VAL A 589 64.89 -13.17 8.88
N ASN A 590 65.82 -13.25 9.84
CA ASN A 590 67.25 -13.39 9.59
C ASN A 590 67.88 -14.17 10.76
N ASN A 591 68.53 -15.29 10.45
CA ASN A 591 69.18 -16.19 11.42
C ASN A 591 70.72 -16.21 11.29
N GLU A 592 71.29 -15.32 10.49
CA GLU A 592 72.76 -15.26 10.35
C GLU A 592 73.39 -14.75 11.66
N PRO A 593 74.51 -15.33 12.12
CA PRO A 593 75.18 -14.89 13.34
C PRO A 593 75.81 -13.49 13.16
N GLY A 594 75.87 -12.72 14.25
CA GLY A 594 76.49 -11.39 14.30
C GLY A 594 75.56 -10.28 14.82
N SER A 595 76.10 -9.08 14.99
CA SER A 595 75.30 -7.90 15.39
C SER A 595 74.27 -7.56 14.31
N LYS A 596 73.03 -7.33 14.72
CA LYS A 596 71.92 -7.02 13.81
C LYS A 596 71.47 -5.57 13.91
N ILE A 597 70.92 -5.05 12.80
CA ILE A 597 70.23 -3.75 12.76
C ILE A 597 68.73 -4.00 12.58
N LEU A 598 67.92 -3.42 13.46
CA LEU A 598 66.47 -3.41 13.38
C LEU A 598 66.01 -1.98 13.19
N ALA A 599 65.31 -1.69 12.08
CA ALA A 599 64.80 -0.36 11.78
C ALA A 599 63.27 -0.37 11.78
N ILE A 600 62.66 0.55 12.52
CA ILE A 600 61.20 0.64 12.65
C ILE A 600 60.72 1.91 11.96
N THR A 601 59.68 1.80 11.14
CA THR A 601 58.97 2.95 10.58
C THR A 601 57.46 2.70 10.43
N SER A 602 56.74 3.66 9.86
CA SER A 602 55.34 3.56 9.48
C SER A 602 54.94 4.71 8.55
N THR A 603 53.68 4.78 8.13
CA THR A 603 53.21 5.80 7.19
C THR A 603 53.11 7.18 7.84
N ILE A 604 52.50 7.27 9.02
CA ILE A 604 52.15 8.54 9.68
C ILE A 604 52.56 8.55 11.16
N SER A 605 52.59 9.75 11.76
CA SER A 605 52.81 9.87 13.20
C SER A 605 51.61 9.27 13.97
N GLY A 606 51.87 8.65 15.13
CA GLY A 606 50.83 8.10 16.00
C GLY A 606 50.53 6.59 15.83
N GLU A 607 51.18 5.89 14.90
CA GLU A 607 51.00 4.43 14.72
C GLU A 607 51.71 3.58 15.79
N GLY A 608 52.63 4.19 16.56
CA GLY A 608 53.27 3.57 17.72
C GLY A 608 54.66 2.99 17.49
N LYS A 609 55.41 3.50 16.50
CA LYS A 609 56.81 3.14 16.20
C LYS A 609 57.72 3.13 17.43
N THR A 610 57.90 4.29 18.07
CA THR A 610 58.68 4.47 19.31
C THR A 610 58.23 3.53 20.44
N PHE A 611 56.91 3.31 20.58
CA PHE A 611 56.37 2.41 21.58
C PHE A 611 56.77 0.95 21.32
N VAL A 612 56.66 0.50 20.07
CA VAL A 612 57.10 -0.84 19.65
C VAL A 612 58.62 -0.96 19.78
N ALA A 613 59.38 0.06 19.39
CA ALA A 613 60.84 0.11 19.49
C ALA A 613 61.33 -0.10 20.92
N ILE A 614 60.85 0.72 21.85
CA ILE A 614 61.24 0.67 23.27
C ILE A 614 60.89 -0.69 23.90
N ASN A 615 59.66 -1.17 23.72
CA ASN A 615 59.22 -2.42 24.38
C ASN A 615 59.87 -3.66 23.77
N LEU A 616 60.10 -3.67 22.45
CA LEU A 616 60.82 -4.76 21.79
C LEU A 616 62.28 -4.79 22.23
N ALA A 617 62.92 -3.62 22.35
CA ALA A 617 64.28 -3.49 22.88
C ALA A 617 64.39 -4.07 24.30
N GLY A 618 63.45 -3.71 25.19
CA GLY A 618 63.39 -4.26 26.54
C GLY A 618 63.25 -5.79 26.56
N ILE A 619 62.33 -6.36 25.76
CA ILE A 619 62.13 -7.81 25.66
C ILE A 619 63.37 -8.56 25.14
N ILE A 620 64.15 -7.94 24.26
CA ILE A 620 65.39 -8.52 23.74
C ILE A 620 66.52 -8.38 24.77
N ALA A 621 66.65 -7.22 25.43
CA ALA A 621 67.63 -7.01 26.49
C ALA A 621 67.44 -7.99 27.67
N PHE A 622 66.19 -8.26 28.06
CA PHE A 622 65.86 -9.29 29.06
C PHE A 622 66.31 -10.72 28.68
N SER A 623 66.61 -11.00 27.41
CA SER A 623 67.19 -12.29 26.99
C SER A 623 68.71 -12.36 27.15
N GLY A 624 69.33 -11.35 27.75
CA GLY A 624 70.77 -11.25 27.97
C GLY A 624 71.57 -10.68 26.79
N LYS A 625 70.88 -10.15 25.77
CA LYS A 625 71.50 -9.50 24.61
C LYS A 625 71.80 -8.04 24.92
N LYS A 626 72.94 -7.54 24.45
CA LYS A 626 73.28 -6.11 24.52
C LYS A 626 72.55 -5.35 23.41
N VAL A 627 71.63 -4.47 23.78
CA VAL A 627 70.77 -3.73 22.85
C VAL A 627 71.02 -2.23 23.01
N ILE A 628 71.10 -1.52 21.88
CA ILE A 628 71.11 -0.06 21.87
C ILE A 628 69.98 0.49 20.98
N ILE A 629 69.24 1.49 21.48
CA ILE A 629 68.22 2.21 20.69
C ILE A 629 68.78 3.54 20.20
N LEU A 630 68.62 3.84 18.91
CA LEU A 630 68.98 5.10 18.28
C LEU A 630 67.71 5.84 17.85
N ASP A 631 67.50 7.05 18.37
CA ASP A 631 66.40 7.92 17.94
C ASP A 631 66.82 8.72 16.70
N LEU A 632 66.44 8.25 15.51
CA LEU A 632 66.65 8.97 14.25
C LEU A 632 65.46 9.85 13.86
N ASP A 633 64.36 9.85 14.61
CA ASP A 633 63.26 10.82 14.43
C ASP A 633 63.65 12.18 15.02
N MET A 634 64.64 12.81 14.40
CA MET A 634 65.13 14.14 14.75
C MET A 634 64.10 15.24 14.50
N ARG A 635 62.96 14.95 13.84
CA ARG A 635 61.88 15.91 13.60
C ARG A 635 60.91 15.97 14.77
N LYS A 636 60.54 14.83 15.34
CA LYS A 636 59.65 14.73 16.50
C LYS A 636 60.19 13.68 17.48
N PRO A 637 61.32 13.95 18.15
CA PRO A 637 62.00 12.95 18.98
C PRO A 637 61.15 12.55 20.18
N LYS A 638 61.09 11.25 20.47
CA LYS A 638 60.22 10.70 21.52
C LYS A 638 60.91 9.71 22.45
N ILE A 639 62.11 9.22 22.11
CA ILE A 639 62.83 8.25 22.95
C ILE A 639 63.20 8.88 24.30
N HIS A 640 63.68 10.13 24.31
CA HIS A 640 64.01 10.85 25.54
C HIS A 640 62.81 10.98 26.50
N LEU A 641 61.60 11.17 25.96
CA LEU A 641 60.36 11.19 26.75
C LEU A 641 60.03 9.81 27.33
N GLY A 642 60.23 8.75 26.55
CA GLY A 642 59.96 7.37 26.97
C GLY A 642 60.86 6.89 28.12
N PHE A 643 62.11 7.36 28.14
CA PHE A 643 63.09 7.06 29.20
C PHE A 643 63.18 8.14 30.29
N GLY A 644 62.52 9.29 30.12
CA GLY A 644 62.49 10.36 31.11
C GLY A 644 63.81 11.12 31.28
N VAL A 645 64.55 11.33 30.19
CA VAL A 645 65.85 12.03 30.19
C VAL A 645 65.83 13.30 29.33
N GLU A 646 66.80 14.19 29.54
CA GLU A 646 66.99 15.39 28.71
C GLU A 646 67.52 15.05 27.30
N ASN A 647 67.15 15.86 26.30
CA ASN A 647 67.52 15.64 24.90
C ASN A 647 68.61 16.62 24.41
N ALA A 648 69.64 16.87 25.23
CA ALA A 648 70.67 17.88 24.97
C ALA A 648 71.81 17.40 24.04
N LYS A 649 72.19 16.12 24.12
CA LYS A 649 73.19 15.46 23.26
C LYS A 649 72.61 14.14 22.75
N GLY A 650 72.86 13.82 21.48
CA GLY A 650 72.31 12.62 20.83
C GLY A 650 72.75 12.45 19.38
N MET A 651 71.92 11.80 18.56
CA MET A 651 72.21 11.47 17.16
C MET A 651 72.55 12.70 16.31
N SER A 652 71.82 13.81 16.45
CA SER A 652 72.07 15.03 15.69
C SER A 652 73.45 15.62 15.98
N THR A 653 73.89 15.61 17.24
CA THR A 653 75.23 16.10 17.63
C THR A 653 76.35 15.14 17.22
N LEU A 654 76.09 13.82 17.22
CA LEU A 654 77.04 12.80 16.78
C LEU A 654 77.31 12.87 15.27
N LEU A 655 76.26 13.03 14.47
CA LEU A 655 76.35 13.07 13.01
C LEU A 655 77.09 14.31 12.48
N ILE A 656 77.12 15.41 13.26
CA ILE A 656 77.90 16.63 12.96
C ILE A 656 79.27 16.68 13.65
N ASN A 657 79.73 15.59 14.28
CA ASN A 657 81.00 15.49 15.00
C ASN A 657 81.17 16.49 16.16
N LYS A 658 80.07 16.92 16.81
CA LYS A 658 80.09 17.82 17.99
C LYS A 658 79.98 17.08 19.33
N GLY A 659 80.30 15.78 19.36
CA GLY A 659 80.31 14.96 20.57
C GLY A 659 80.92 13.59 20.32
N THR A 660 81.26 12.87 21.39
CA THR A 660 81.74 11.49 21.35
C THR A 660 80.60 10.50 21.57
N ILE A 661 80.78 9.26 21.12
CA ILE A 661 79.78 8.19 21.27
C ILE A 661 79.55 7.89 22.75
N GLU A 662 80.62 7.82 23.56
CA GLU A 662 80.52 7.58 25.01
C GLU A 662 79.69 8.64 25.74
N GLU A 663 79.82 9.91 25.35
CA GLU A 663 79.04 11.00 25.95
C GLU A 663 77.55 10.99 25.57
N SER A 664 77.20 10.28 24.49
CA SER A 664 75.85 10.27 23.93
C SER A 664 75.07 9.00 24.29
N ILE A 665 75.76 7.96 24.77
CA ILE A 665 75.15 6.71 25.26
C ILE A 665 74.58 6.95 26.66
N ASN A 666 73.27 6.78 26.78
CA ASN A 666 72.58 6.78 28.06
C ASN A 666 72.20 5.34 28.43
N LYS A 667 72.35 4.98 29.71
CA LYS A 667 71.91 3.69 30.24
C LYS A 667 70.45 3.77 30.65
N SER A 668 69.65 2.78 30.28
CA SER A 668 68.26 2.67 30.76
C SER A 668 68.19 2.03 32.14
N THR A 669 66.98 1.93 32.71
CA THR A 669 66.73 1.17 33.95
C THR A 669 66.79 -0.35 33.74
N ILE A 670 66.83 -0.83 32.49
CA ILE A 670 66.91 -2.25 32.14
C ILE A 670 68.36 -2.62 31.85
N ASP A 671 68.84 -3.68 32.48
CA ASP A 671 70.16 -4.24 32.21
C ASP A 671 70.33 -4.63 30.74
N ASN A 672 71.51 -4.32 30.18
CA ASN A 672 71.84 -4.56 28.77
C ASN A 672 71.04 -3.73 27.74
N LEU A 673 70.30 -2.70 28.18
CA LEU A 673 69.61 -1.77 27.29
C LEU A 673 70.17 -0.35 27.44
N ASP A 674 70.85 0.10 26.39
CA ASP A 674 71.34 1.47 26.26
C ASP A 674 70.54 2.22 25.18
N PHE A 675 70.62 3.54 25.16
CA PHE A 675 69.96 4.35 24.14
C PHE A 675 70.69 5.66 23.87
N ILE A 676 70.55 6.15 22.64
CA ILE A 676 70.99 7.46 22.19
C ILE A 676 69.75 8.22 21.74
N THR A 677 69.49 9.36 22.37
CA THR A 677 68.38 10.24 22.00
C THR A 677 68.67 10.96 20.69
N ALA A 678 67.68 11.65 20.13
CA ALA A 678 67.88 12.31 18.84
C ALA A 678 68.83 13.52 18.92
N GLY A 679 68.98 14.11 20.11
CA GLY A 679 69.65 15.39 20.30
C GLY A 679 68.76 16.57 19.88
N PRO A 680 69.31 17.81 19.90
CA PRO A 680 68.59 19.00 19.47
C PRO A 680 68.15 18.87 18.00
N ILE A 681 66.95 19.38 17.70
CA ILE A 681 66.34 19.31 16.36
C ILE A 681 67.24 20.08 15.36
N PRO A 682 67.86 19.40 14.38
CA PRO A 682 68.72 20.06 13.40
C PRO A 682 67.89 20.68 12.27
N PRO A 683 68.43 21.68 11.54
CA PRO A 683 67.75 22.28 10.39
C PRO A 683 67.63 21.32 9.20
N ASN A 684 68.54 20.36 9.06
CA ASN A 684 68.64 19.42 7.92
C ASN A 684 68.74 17.93 8.34
N PRO A 685 67.71 17.34 8.99
CA PRO A 685 67.76 15.96 9.49
C PRO A 685 68.13 14.89 8.44
N SER A 686 67.57 14.98 7.24
CA SER A 686 67.74 13.98 6.18
C SER A 686 69.18 13.90 5.68
N GLU A 687 69.83 15.06 5.52
CA GLU A 687 71.21 15.15 5.04
C GLU A 687 72.19 14.55 6.05
N LEU A 688 71.94 14.76 7.34
CA LEU A 688 72.78 14.22 8.41
C LEU A 688 72.79 12.68 8.42
N ILE A 689 71.64 12.05 8.18
CA ILE A 689 71.49 10.58 8.17
C ILE A 689 72.23 9.95 6.97
N LEU A 690 72.28 10.65 5.83
CA LEU A 690 72.90 10.15 4.59
C LEU A 690 74.42 10.31 4.54
N THR A 691 75.04 10.86 5.58
CA THR A 691 76.50 11.03 5.64
C THR A 691 77.23 9.71 5.91
N SER A 692 78.50 9.61 5.49
CA SER A 692 79.36 8.46 5.81
C SER A 692 79.54 8.26 7.32
N ARG A 693 79.38 9.33 8.12
CA ARG A 693 79.47 9.27 9.58
C ARG A 693 78.44 8.33 10.20
N MET A 694 77.24 8.22 9.60
CA MET A 694 76.22 7.27 10.05
C MET A 694 76.71 5.82 9.91
N ASP A 695 77.43 5.51 8.83
CA ASP A 695 77.97 4.17 8.60
C ASP A 695 79.10 3.84 9.56
N ASP A 696 80.00 4.78 9.79
CA ASP A 696 81.08 4.65 10.77
C ASP A 696 80.52 4.40 12.17
N LEU A 697 79.48 5.15 12.56
CA LEU A 697 78.78 5.00 13.84
C LEU A 697 78.13 3.61 13.97
N LEU A 698 77.39 3.16 12.95
CA LEU A 698 76.77 1.84 12.97
C LEU A 698 77.81 0.72 13.05
N ASN A 699 78.94 0.85 12.35
CA ASN A 699 80.03 -0.13 12.41
C ASN A 699 80.70 -0.17 13.78
N GLU A 700 80.90 0.97 14.44
CA GLU A 700 81.43 1.02 15.80
C GLU A 700 80.46 0.38 16.81
N LEU A 701 79.16 0.66 16.69
CA LEU A 701 78.14 0.09 17.55
C LEU A 701 77.98 -1.43 17.35
N LYS A 702 78.15 -1.94 16.12
CA LYS A 702 78.11 -3.38 15.81
C LYS A 702 79.19 -4.19 16.55
N ASN A 703 80.30 -3.56 16.93
CA ASN A 703 81.36 -4.21 17.69
C ASN A 703 81.04 -4.30 19.20
N ARG A 704 80.05 -3.55 19.69
CA ARG A 704 79.76 -3.39 21.12
C ARG A 704 78.42 -4.00 21.54
N TYR A 705 77.44 -4.00 20.63
CA TYR A 705 76.06 -4.43 20.87
C TYR A 705 75.70 -5.62 19.96
N ASP A 706 74.83 -6.49 20.45
CA ASP A 706 74.27 -7.59 19.66
C ASP A 706 73.15 -7.11 18.71
N LEU A 707 72.45 -6.04 19.10
CA LEU A 707 71.33 -5.49 18.34
C LEU A 707 71.29 -3.96 18.45
N ILE A 708 71.21 -3.31 17.29
CA ILE A 708 71.00 -1.87 17.16
C ILE A 708 69.57 -1.65 16.66
N ILE A 709 68.74 -0.99 17.46
CA ILE A 709 67.35 -0.63 17.11
C ILE A 709 67.30 0.83 16.70
N ILE A 710 66.74 1.13 15.54
CA ILE A 710 66.63 2.48 15.00
C ILE A 710 65.15 2.88 14.92
N ASP A 711 64.75 3.89 15.69
CA ASP A 711 63.43 4.51 15.58
C ASP A 711 63.49 5.59 14.49
N ASN A 712 62.81 5.37 13.37
CA ASN A 712 62.82 6.28 12.24
C ASN A 712 61.56 7.17 12.20
N PRO A 713 61.66 8.36 11.58
CA PRO A 713 60.48 9.14 11.26
C PRO A 713 59.54 8.39 10.29
N PRO A 714 58.25 8.78 10.21
CA PRO A 714 57.29 8.13 9.33
C PRO A 714 57.67 8.31 7.84
N VAL A 715 57.92 7.21 7.14
CA VAL A 715 58.31 7.20 5.70
C VAL A 715 57.20 7.65 4.74
N GLY A 716 55.94 7.69 5.19
CA GLY A 716 54.84 8.25 4.39
C GLY A 716 54.82 9.77 4.35
N LEU A 717 55.68 10.43 5.15
CA LEU A 717 55.79 11.89 5.23
C LEU A 717 57.15 12.41 4.78
N VAL A 718 58.23 11.68 5.04
CA VAL A 718 59.62 12.10 4.78
C VAL A 718 60.50 10.91 4.39
N THR A 719 61.59 11.16 3.66
CA THR A 719 62.51 10.10 3.17
C THR A 719 63.61 9.72 4.16
N ASP A 720 63.75 10.46 5.25
CA ASP A 720 64.82 10.34 6.26
C ASP A 720 65.03 8.91 6.78
N GLY A 721 63.95 8.14 6.95
CA GLY A 721 64.01 6.77 7.48
C GLY A 721 64.35 5.69 6.46
N ILE A 722 64.31 5.98 5.15
CA ILE A 722 64.49 4.97 4.10
C ILE A 722 65.91 4.39 4.14
N TYR A 723 66.92 5.24 4.33
CA TYR A 723 68.33 4.83 4.40
C TYR A 723 68.59 3.80 5.49
N ALA A 724 68.09 4.06 6.70
CA ALA A 724 68.25 3.16 7.84
C ALA A 724 67.51 1.83 7.64
N ILE A 725 66.33 1.86 7.01
CA ILE A 725 65.54 0.65 6.73
C ILE A 725 66.22 -0.22 5.66
N GLN A 726 66.81 0.38 4.63
CA GLN A 726 67.53 -0.36 3.58
C GLN A 726 68.73 -1.13 4.14
N LYS A 727 69.37 -0.62 5.20
CA LYS A 727 70.51 -1.27 5.87
C LYS A 727 70.12 -2.20 7.01
N ALA A 728 68.83 -2.31 7.33
CA ALA A 728 68.37 -3.12 8.44
C ALA A 728 68.28 -4.60 8.08
N ASP A 729 68.77 -5.45 8.97
CA ASP A 729 68.52 -6.90 8.95
C ASP A 729 67.04 -7.21 9.26
N TYR A 730 66.43 -6.38 10.10
CA TYR A 730 65.02 -6.45 10.48
C TYR A 730 64.29 -5.15 10.15
N PRO A 731 63.89 -4.94 8.89
CA PRO A 731 63.06 -3.81 8.51
C PRO A 731 61.61 -4.03 8.95
N ILE A 732 61.11 -3.21 9.87
CA ILE A 732 59.77 -3.33 10.45
C ILE A 732 58.89 -2.11 10.11
N TYR A 733 57.68 -2.38 9.65
CA TYR A 733 56.63 -1.41 9.35
C TYR A 733 55.45 -1.56 10.31
N ILE A 734 55.04 -0.46 10.96
CA ILE A 734 53.95 -0.50 11.95
C ILE A 734 52.64 0.00 11.32
N PHE A 735 51.58 -0.80 11.40
CA PHE A 735 50.21 -0.29 11.24
C PHE A 735 49.54 -0.22 12.61
N ARG A 736 48.57 0.67 12.78
CA ARG A 736 47.75 0.78 13.99
C ARG A 736 46.30 0.46 13.68
N ALA A 737 45.74 -0.51 14.40
CA ALA A 737 44.35 -0.90 14.26
C ALA A 737 43.40 0.28 14.53
N ASP A 738 42.33 0.37 13.74
CA ASP A 738 41.33 1.46 13.76
C ASP A 738 41.89 2.88 13.50
N TYR A 739 43.16 3.03 13.09
CA TYR A 739 43.81 4.33 12.86
C TYR A 739 44.49 4.41 11.48
N SER A 740 45.28 3.40 11.11
CA SER A 740 45.91 3.34 9.78
C SER A 740 44.85 3.09 8.72
N LYS A 741 44.91 3.84 7.61
CA LYS A 741 43.97 3.68 6.50
C LYS A 741 44.36 2.50 5.62
N LYS A 742 43.39 1.84 4.98
CA LYS A 742 43.64 0.67 4.12
C LYS A 742 44.60 0.99 2.96
N ASN A 743 44.53 2.20 2.41
CA ASN A 743 45.44 2.65 1.34
C ASN A 743 46.90 2.79 1.79
N PHE A 744 47.20 2.79 3.10
CA PHE A 744 48.58 2.87 3.59
C PHE A 744 49.39 1.58 3.32
N VAL A 745 48.72 0.45 3.08
CA VAL A 745 49.39 -0.80 2.68
C VAL A 745 50.20 -0.60 1.40
N GLN A 746 49.71 0.23 0.46
CA GLN A 746 50.43 0.58 -0.76
C GLN A 746 51.75 1.31 -0.51
N ASN A 747 51.89 2.02 0.62
CA ASN A 747 53.16 2.66 0.97
C ASN A 747 54.20 1.63 1.43
N ALA A 748 53.77 0.54 2.08
CA ALA A 748 54.65 -0.58 2.38
C ALA A 748 55.07 -1.32 1.10
N ASP A 749 54.15 -1.52 0.14
CA ASP A 749 54.49 -2.08 -1.18
C ASP A 749 55.52 -1.22 -1.93
N ARG A 750 55.36 0.11 -1.92
CA ARG A 750 56.34 1.05 -2.52
C ARG A 750 57.70 0.96 -1.86
N LEU A 751 57.78 0.82 -0.54
CA LEU A 751 59.05 0.60 0.15
C LEU A 751 59.76 -0.67 -0.34
N ILE A 752 59.03 -1.77 -0.51
CA ILE A 752 59.63 -3.04 -0.98
C ILE A 752 60.08 -2.89 -2.44
N ASN A 753 59.19 -2.44 -3.32
CA ASN A 753 59.40 -2.47 -4.76
C ASN A 753 60.32 -1.35 -5.27
N GLU A 754 60.12 -0.10 -4.81
CA GLU A 754 60.89 1.06 -5.30
C GLU A 754 62.24 1.18 -4.58
N ASN A 755 62.28 0.89 -3.27
CA ASN A 755 63.48 1.08 -2.45
C ASN A 755 64.27 -0.23 -2.22
N LYS A 756 63.87 -1.33 -2.88
CA LYS A 756 64.53 -2.64 -2.85
C LYS A 756 64.73 -3.19 -1.43
N ILE A 757 63.79 -2.93 -0.52
CA ILE A 757 63.86 -3.42 0.86
C ILE A 757 63.45 -4.90 0.89
N SER A 758 64.41 -5.78 1.19
CA SER A 758 64.14 -7.21 1.35
C SER A 758 63.52 -7.52 2.71
N ARG A 759 62.55 -8.43 2.76
CA ARG A 759 61.97 -9.00 3.99
C ARG A 759 61.29 -7.97 4.93
N LEU A 760 60.71 -6.91 4.36
CA LEU A 760 59.92 -5.94 5.13
C LEU A 760 58.82 -6.67 5.91
N SER A 761 58.79 -6.42 7.21
CA SER A 761 57.94 -7.13 8.13
C SER A 761 56.96 -6.19 8.82
N VAL A 762 55.72 -6.61 9.05
CA VAL A 762 54.65 -5.76 9.58
C VAL A 762 54.25 -6.17 10.98
N VAL A 763 53.99 -5.16 11.83
CA VAL A 763 53.36 -5.32 13.15
C VAL A 763 52.07 -4.49 13.18
N LEU A 764 50.96 -5.12 13.59
CA LEU A 764 49.70 -4.43 13.84
C LEU A 764 49.58 -4.03 15.32
N ASN A 765 49.72 -2.76 15.61
CA ASN A 765 49.69 -2.19 16.94
C ASN A 765 48.29 -1.71 17.35
N GLY A 766 47.99 -1.75 18.65
CA GLY A 766 46.79 -1.14 19.22
C GLY A 766 45.48 -1.89 18.94
N LEU A 767 45.51 -3.21 18.73
CA LEU A 767 44.29 -4.00 18.50
C LEU A 767 43.50 -4.24 19.80
N ASP A 768 42.18 -3.96 19.81
CA ASP A 768 41.32 -4.27 20.96
C ASP A 768 40.83 -5.73 20.92
N VAL A 769 41.57 -6.62 21.57
CA VAL A 769 41.34 -8.08 21.56
C VAL A 769 40.02 -8.46 22.27
N GLU A 770 39.54 -7.67 23.23
CA GLU A 770 38.30 -7.99 23.94
C GLU A 770 37.03 -7.63 23.16
N ARG A 771 37.11 -6.64 22.26
CA ARG A 771 35.98 -6.22 21.43
C ARG A 771 35.72 -7.14 20.23
N ASN A 772 36.74 -7.89 19.81
CA ASN A 772 36.71 -8.70 18.57
C ASN A 772 36.63 -10.22 18.79
N ARG A 773 36.15 -10.68 19.96
CA ARG A 773 36.15 -12.12 20.36
C ARG A 773 35.42 -13.09 19.43
N TYR A 774 34.53 -12.64 18.55
CA TYR A 774 33.68 -13.52 17.73
C TYR A 774 34.18 -13.76 16.30
N GLY A 775 35.18 -13.02 15.81
CA GLY A 775 35.59 -13.07 14.39
C GLY A 775 36.96 -13.69 14.09
N TYR A 776 37.76 -14.03 15.11
CA TYR A 776 39.19 -14.33 14.92
C TYR A 776 39.62 -15.75 15.33
N TYR A 777 38.69 -16.60 15.77
CA TYR A 777 39.05 -17.98 16.16
C TYR A 777 39.27 -18.92 14.96
N TYR A 778 38.97 -18.47 13.75
CA TYR A 778 39.19 -19.22 12.51
C TYR A 778 40.28 -18.53 11.68
N GLY A 779 41.53 -19.00 11.76
CA GLY A 779 42.49 -18.65 10.69
C GLY A 779 43.98 -18.80 10.97
N TYR A 780 44.47 -18.71 12.20
CA TYR A 780 45.89 -18.94 12.51
C TYR A 780 46.03 -19.54 13.91
N GLY A 781 46.03 -20.88 13.94
CA GLY A 781 46.34 -21.64 15.13
C GLY A 781 47.79 -21.43 15.54
N TYR A 782 47.97 -21.08 16.81
CA TYR A 782 49.22 -21.28 17.54
C TYR A 782 49.60 -22.76 17.43
N GLY A 783 50.55 -23.07 16.57
CA GLY A 783 51.10 -24.41 16.43
C GLY A 783 52.09 -24.70 17.56
N TYR A 784 51.62 -25.32 18.64
CA TYR A 784 52.41 -26.26 19.44
C TYR A 784 51.50 -27.37 19.93
N GLY A 785 51.70 -28.57 19.37
CA GLY A 785 51.03 -29.78 19.79
C GLY A 785 51.61 -30.30 21.10
N TYR A 786 50.75 -30.50 22.09
CA TYR A 786 50.75 -31.67 22.96
C TYR A 786 49.29 -31.92 23.34
N GLY A 787 48.79 -33.09 22.93
CA GLY A 787 47.42 -33.49 23.18
C GLY A 787 47.23 -33.93 24.63
N TYR A 788 46.14 -33.45 25.24
CA TYR A 788 45.33 -34.25 26.15
C TYR A 788 43.88 -33.86 25.92
N GLY A 789 43.11 -34.81 25.40
CA GLY A 789 41.68 -34.69 25.24
C GLY A 789 40.95 -34.95 26.55
N TYR A 790 39.90 -34.17 26.80
CA TYR A 790 38.67 -34.53 27.51
C TYR A 790 37.63 -33.53 26.98
N GLY A 791 36.53 -33.93 26.34
CA GLY A 791 35.56 -34.88 26.86
C GLY A 791 34.43 -34.07 27.47
N ASN A 792 33.46 -33.66 26.63
CA ASN A 792 32.23 -33.02 27.07
C ASN A 792 31.50 -33.93 28.07
N ARG A 793 31.35 -33.49 29.33
CA ARG A 793 30.17 -33.82 30.15
C ARG A 793 30.00 -32.86 31.32
N SER A 794 28.78 -32.36 31.37
CA SER A 794 28.04 -31.67 32.41
C SER A 794 28.37 -32.13 33.84
N GLY A 795 28.59 -31.19 34.75
CA GLY A 795 28.69 -31.47 36.19
C GLY A 795 28.80 -30.19 37.01
N TYR A 796 27.76 -29.92 37.80
CA TYR A 796 27.71 -28.86 38.80
C TYR A 796 28.76 -29.08 39.91
N GLY A 797 29.43 -28.00 40.31
CA GLY A 797 30.02 -27.82 41.65
C GLY A 797 31.39 -28.46 41.89
N SER A 798 32.40 -27.61 42.10
CA SER A 798 33.30 -27.63 43.27
C SER A 798 34.57 -26.85 42.98
N THR A 799 35.01 -26.13 44.01
CA THR A 799 36.21 -25.30 44.15
C THR A 799 37.50 -25.97 43.67
N GLY A 800 38.25 -25.28 42.81
CA GLY A 800 39.62 -25.62 42.43
C GLY A 800 40.48 -24.35 42.37
N TYR A 801 41.51 -24.31 43.21
CA TYR A 801 42.53 -23.25 43.25
C TYR A 801 43.31 -23.19 41.93
N GLY A 802 43.25 -22.03 41.26
CA GLY A 802 44.06 -21.72 40.09
C GLY A 802 44.71 -20.35 40.26
N TYR A 803 46.04 -20.33 40.22
CA TYR A 803 46.87 -19.13 40.36
C TYR A 803 46.68 -18.18 39.17
N TYR A 804 45.71 -17.27 39.26
CA TYR A 804 45.68 -16.00 38.54
C TYR A 804 45.13 -14.93 39.49
N GLU A 805 45.74 -13.74 39.43
CA GLU A 805 45.46 -12.57 40.27
C GLU A 805 43.97 -12.37 40.58
N GLU A 806 43.67 -12.15 41.86
CA GLU A 806 42.39 -11.61 42.33
C GLU A 806 42.09 -10.30 41.59
N LYS A 807 41.06 -10.33 40.74
CA LYS A 807 40.42 -9.10 40.27
C LYS A 807 39.48 -8.60 41.36
N GLU A 808 39.71 -7.38 41.84
CA GLU A 808 38.70 -6.62 42.56
C GLU A 808 37.35 -6.69 41.82
N LYS A 809 36.28 -6.99 42.57
CA LYS A 809 34.90 -6.96 42.08
C LYS A 809 34.57 -5.54 41.63
N ILE A 810 34.71 -5.28 40.34
CA ILE A 810 34.07 -4.12 39.71
C ILE A 810 32.58 -4.44 39.64
N GLU A 811 31.79 -3.79 40.49
CA GLU A 811 30.33 -3.81 40.45
C GLU A 811 29.86 -3.49 39.02
N ARG A 812 29.07 -4.40 38.44
CA ARG A 812 28.50 -4.20 37.11
C ARG A 812 27.48 -3.07 37.21
N PRO A 813 27.61 -1.98 36.43
CA PRO A 813 26.64 -0.90 36.49
C PRO A 813 25.27 -1.38 35.98
N ASN A 814 24.21 -0.97 36.68
CA ASN A 814 22.81 -1.19 36.31
C ASN A 814 22.55 -0.81 34.84
N PHE A 815 21.60 -1.50 34.21
CA PHE A 815 21.25 -1.35 32.78
C PHE A 815 21.13 0.11 32.34
N PHE A 816 20.50 0.96 33.15
CA PHE A 816 20.36 2.40 32.88
C PHE A 816 21.68 3.18 32.86
N LYS A 817 22.65 2.83 33.71
CA LYS A 817 23.97 3.48 33.73
C LYS A 817 24.83 3.04 32.54
N ARG A 818 24.61 1.84 31.99
CA ARG A 818 25.23 1.39 30.73
C ARG A 818 24.68 2.11 29.51
N VAL A 819 23.38 2.40 29.50
CA VAL A 819 22.77 3.22 28.44
C VAL A 819 23.33 4.64 28.52
N TRP A 820 23.41 5.24 29.71
CA TRP A 820 23.94 6.61 29.87
C TRP A 820 25.44 6.74 29.54
N LEU A 821 26.29 5.78 29.93
CA LEU A 821 27.73 5.76 29.59
C LEU A 821 28.01 5.42 28.11
N PHE A 822 27.01 4.97 27.36
CA PHE A 822 27.15 4.63 25.94
C PHE A 822 26.69 5.75 25.01
N PHE A 823 25.93 6.73 25.53
CA PHE A 823 25.54 7.95 24.82
C PHE A 823 26.55 9.11 25.00
N LYS A 824 27.59 8.92 25.82
CA LYS A 824 28.72 9.85 25.99
C LYS A 824 29.96 9.25 25.34
#